data_AF-A0A351BCL1-F1
#
_entry.id   AF-A0A351BCL1-F1
#
_cell.length_a   1.000
_cell.length_b   1.000
_cell.length_c   1.000
_cell.angle_alpha   90.00
_cell.angle_beta   90.00
_cell.angle_gamma   90.00
#
_symmetry.space_group_name_H-M   'P 1'
#
loop_
_entity.id
_entity.type
_entity.pdbx_description
1 polymer ?
#
loop_
_entity_poly.entity_id
_entity_poly.type
_entity_poly.pdbx_seq_one_letter_code
_entity_poly.pdbx_strand_id
1 'polypeptide(L)'
;GNAPCASWNGLLRHGVQHCANHLPGLPPGWAERASGDIDSGDLDDLLASAEKLSRKLSAPDGGEYARWLRESVGALSMVAGQRELIDALFALGIPIATTNYDSLIEEVCGLPAVTWMDGARVERVLRGDERAVIHLHGHWQRPESVILGIRSYQQILGDAHAQAMLRAIAALRTILFVGCGDGLHDPNFGTLLQWTGAVFAGSEYRRFRLARSSEQAALQREHPPEQRLFVLDYGSDFVDLAPYLRRLRTKDPAAATATPGRAQALPVLPARPRCFGRDEEIAALVTALLAPQPEAVPVLGPPGIGKTNLALTAAHDERVAARYGARRFFVRCDGLQSRFDLAGTIAAALGLPLGGDNEAAALGELGRAAAMLIVDNAETPWEADPLGIEELLARLATLPGLALIVTLRGNERPAGVAWREACRPQPISVAAARELFLFIAGRHFDRDRRLDELLSAIDHVPLAISLLAALAEGEPDLEGLWRRWQDERTAMLQRAGGRDRLTNIELSYEVSWTGPRMTSAGRRLLSLLALLPAGVAHADLGTILPQVATPAAATLRKAGLAFDEAQRLRVLAPLREHVRVRHPPDDADLQRMRSHFIALAAEFGDKLGGAEGGAAAARLLPEAQNIEAMLLGALQDSAATASIAAAIAWAEFVRFVGVGSAAPLEAAATAAERAGDLLVQAKCITSLGDVALQRSDHDDARRRYDEALPLYRQVGSLVGQADCITRLGDLALRRSDHDDARRRYDEALPLYRQVGDLLGQANCIRSLGDLALQRSDHDDARRRYDEALPLYHQVGDLLGQANCIMSLGNIALQRSDHDDARRRYDEALPLYRQVGDLLGQANCIMRLGDVALQRSDHDDARRRFDEALPLYRQVGALLGVGNCQFGSGRAYLAQRMVAPAIAGFRLALESYERFGDPYAIGAAHFFWAQVVAGEEREAHRQAARCSWLGLDRCALLGMAAADGITAGEVEALLRDATGAAGPPAAAP
;
A
#
# COMPACT_ATOMS: atom_id res chain seq x y z
N GLY A 1 -24.79 35.99 4.41
CA GLY A 1 -25.42 37.08 5.18
C GLY A 1 -26.12 36.49 6.40
N ASN A 2 -26.38 37.28 7.45
CA ASN A 2 -27.03 36.86 8.70
C ASN A 2 -28.53 36.51 8.52
N ALA A 3 -28.85 35.64 7.55
CA ALA A 3 -30.20 35.12 7.39
C ALA A 3 -30.58 34.34 8.66
N PRO A 4 -31.77 34.57 9.27
CA PRO A 4 -32.10 34.00 10.56
C PRO A 4 -32.00 32.47 10.60
N CYS A 5 -32.44 31.79 9.54
CA CYS A 5 -32.40 30.33 9.39
C CYS A 5 -31.02 29.75 8.99
N ALA A 6 -30.00 30.58 8.74
CA ALA A 6 -28.66 30.11 8.39
C ALA A 6 -27.82 29.66 9.60
N SER A 7 -28.29 29.94 10.82
CA SER A 7 -27.72 29.41 12.06
C SER A 7 -28.59 28.26 12.58
N TRP A 8 -27.98 27.32 13.30
CA TRP A 8 -28.71 26.17 13.85
C TRP A 8 -29.80 26.58 14.85
N ASN A 9 -29.49 27.50 15.77
CA ASN A 9 -30.47 28.06 16.71
C ASN A 9 -31.61 28.78 15.98
N GLY A 10 -31.30 29.57 14.96
CA GLY A 10 -32.31 30.27 14.18
C GLY A 10 -33.15 29.33 13.32
N LEU A 11 -32.57 28.22 12.83
CA LEU A 11 -33.30 27.14 12.18
C LEU A 11 -34.31 26.50 13.15
N LEU A 12 -33.89 26.13 14.36
CA LEU A 12 -34.79 25.58 15.38
C LEU A 12 -35.91 26.55 15.78
N ARG A 13 -35.61 27.84 15.99
CA ARG A 13 -36.64 28.85 16.27
C ARG A 13 -37.65 28.95 15.12
N HIS A 14 -37.17 28.92 13.87
CA HIS A 14 -38.04 28.89 12.71
C HIS A 14 -38.91 27.63 12.68
N GLY A 15 -38.38 26.48 13.09
CA GLY A 15 -39.12 25.22 13.19
C GLY A 15 -40.21 25.24 14.27
N VAL A 16 -39.92 25.80 15.45
CA VAL A 16 -40.91 25.96 16.53
C VAL A 16 -42.05 26.87 16.07
N GLN A 17 -41.74 27.99 15.42
CA GLN A 17 -42.74 28.89 14.85
C GLN A 17 -43.55 28.22 13.73
N HIS A 18 -42.88 27.43 12.87
CA HIS A 18 -43.55 26.68 11.81
C HIS A 18 -44.56 25.68 12.39
N CYS A 19 -44.19 24.95 13.46
CA CYS A 19 -45.11 24.07 14.18
C CYS A 19 -46.29 24.84 14.79
N ALA A 20 -46.04 25.97 15.46
CA ALA A 20 -47.09 26.78 16.07
C ALA A 20 -48.12 27.30 15.06
N ASN A 21 -47.68 27.59 13.83
CA ASN A 21 -48.52 28.15 12.78
C ASN A 21 -49.28 27.09 11.96
N HIS A 22 -48.70 25.89 11.79
CA HIS A 22 -49.18 24.91 10.80
C HIS A 22 -49.64 23.55 11.39
N LEU A 23 -49.26 23.21 12.64
CA LEU A 23 -49.67 21.95 13.26
C LEU A 23 -50.84 22.13 14.24
N PRO A 24 -52.01 21.52 13.97
CA PRO A 24 -53.13 21.54 14.91
C PRO A 24 -52.88 20.63 16.12
N GLY A 25 -53.40 21.01 17.30
CA GLY A 25 -53.41 20.14 18.50
C GLY A 25 -52.11 20.14 19.31
N LEU A 26 -51.29 21.18 19.23
CA LEU A 26 -50.12 21.33 20.10
C LEU A 26 -50.53 21.58 21.56
N PRO A 27 -49.84 20.98 22.55
CA PRO A 27 -50.13 21.23 23.97
C PRO A 27 -49.96 22.72 24.35
N PRO A 28 -50.78 23.27 25.25
CA PRO A 28 -50.65 24.65 25.71
C PRO A 28 -49.24 24.97 26.23
N GLY A 29 -48.68 26.10 25.78
CA GLY A 29 -47.32 26.54 26.13
C GLY A 29 -46.19 25.69 25.54
N TRP A 30 -46.46 24.82 24.56
CA TRP A 30 -45.41 23.99 23.95
C TRP A 30 -44.37 24.81 23.20
N ALA A 31 -44.80 25.80 22.39
CA ALA A 31 -43.88 26.66 21.63
C ALA A 31 -43.05 27.54 22.57
N GLU A 32 -43.63 28.08 23.63
CA GLU A 32 -42.94 28.89 24.64
C GLU A 32 -41.87 28.08 25.40
N ARG A 33 -42.18 26.82 25.75
CA ARG A 33 -41.20 25.91 26.35
C ARG A 33 -40.07 25.55 25.38
N ALA A 34 -40.40 25.20 24.14
CA ALA A 34 -39.40 24.85 23.13
C ALA A 34 -38.49 26.04 22.77
N SER A 35 -39.04 27.25 22.67
CA SER A 35 -38.24 28.47 22.50
C SER A 35 -37.41 28.78 23.74
N GLY A 36 -37.95 28.58 24.94
CA GLY A 36 -37.21 28.76 26.20
C GLY A 36 -36.01 27.80 26.32
N ASP A 37 -36.18 26.55 25.91
CA ASP A 37 -35.10 25.57 25.83
C ASP A 37 -34.02 25.99 24.82
N ILE A 38 -34.39 26.60 23.67
CA ILE A 38 -33.42 27.12 22.68
C ILE A 38 -32.68 28.36 23.20
N ASP A 39 -33.37 29.22 23.94
CA ASP A 39 -32.83 30.47 24.46
C ASP A 39 -32.02 30.28 25.76
N SER A 40 -32.08 29.07 26.36
CA SER A 40 -31.31 28.69 27.56
C SER A 40 -29.80 28.73 27.34
N GLY A 41 -29.35 28.52 26.10
CA GLY A 41 -27.94 28.37 25.74
C GLY A 41 -27.31 27.05 26.19
N ASP A 42 -28.09 26.15 26.79
CA ASP A 42 -27.66 24.80 27.19
C ASP A 42 -27.79 23.82 26.02
N LEU A 43 -26.77 22.98 25.83
CA LEU A 43 -26.66 22.06 24.71
C LEU A 43 -27.69 20.92 24.76
N ASP A 44 -27.97 20.40 25.96
CA ASP A 44 -28.91 19.31 26.15
C ASP A 44 -30.35 19.80 25.94
N ASP A 45 -30.67 21.02 26.39
CA ASP A 45 -31.96 21.67 26.13
C ASP A 45 -32.17 21.98 24.63
N LEU A 46 -31.11 22.39 23.93
CA LEU A 46 -31.09 22.61 22.49
C LEU A 46 -31.34 21.32 21.70
N LEU A 47 -30.63 20.23 22.03
CA LEU A 47 -30.82 18.92 21.41
C LEU A 47 -32.19 18.31 21.74
N ALA A 48 -32.68 18.51 22.97
CA ALA A 48 -34.02 18.11 23.37
C ALA A 48 -35.10 18.87 22.58
N SER A 49 -34.89 20.16 22.31
CA SER A 49 -35.76 20.96 21.45
C SER A 49 -35.76 20.49 20.00
N ALA A 50 -34.59 20.16 19.45
CA ALA A 50 -34.50 19.56 18.13
C ALA A 50 -35.27 18.22 18.04
N GLU A 51 -35.17 17.38 19.06
CA GLU A 51 -35.92 16.11 19.13
C GLU A 51 -37.44 16.31 19.31
N LYS A 52 -37.85 17.31 20.10
CA LYS A 52 -39.27 17.71 20.23
C LYS A 52 -39.80 18.18 18.87
N LEU A 53 -39.03 19.00 18.15
CA LEU A 53 -39.36 19.50 16.83
C LEU A 53 -39.47 18.38 15.79
N SER A 54 -38.45 17.51 15.69
CA SER A 54 -38.42 16.35 14.79
C SER A 54 -39.63 15.43 14.98
N ARG A 55 -40.02 15.15 16.23
CA ARG A 55 -41.23 14.35 16.52
C ARG A 55 -42.52 15.04 16.09
N LYS A 56 -42.63 16.36 16.24
CA LYS A 56 -43.85 17.10 15.84
C LYS A 56 -43.98 17.20 14.33
N LEU A 57 -42.87 17.35 13.62
CA LEU A 57 -42.84 17.36 12.16
C LEU A 57 -42.84 15.96 11.53
N SER A 58 -42.79 14.90 12.36
CA SER A 58 -42.73 13.49 11.93
C SER A 58 -41.49 13.15 11.09
N ALA A 59 -40.33 13.72 11.42
CA ALA A 59 -39.07 13.41 10.75
C ALA A 59 -38.64 11.93 10.95
N PRO A 60 -37.92 11.32 9.99
CA PRO A 60 -37.45 11.90 8.73
C PRO A 60 -38.50 11.96 7.61
N ASP A 61 -39.50 11.08 7.63
CA ASP A 61 -40.38 10.82 6.47
C ASP A 61 -41.63 11.73 6.40
N GLY A 62 -41.78 12.66 7.35
CA GLY A 62 -42.93 13.55 7.45
C GLY A 62 -42.98 14.61 6.35
N GLY A 63 -44.14 14.74 5.68
CA GLY A 63 -44.33 15.74 4.64
C GLY A 63 -44.13 17.18 5.12
N GLU A 64 -44.53 17.50 6.36
CA GLU A 64 -44.32 18.83 6.96
C GLU A 64 -42.85 19.07 7.32
N TYR A 65 -42.07 18.03 7.64
CA TYR A 65 -40.63 18.14 7.86
C TYR A 65 -39.89 18.54 6.57
N ALA A 66 -40.18 17.85 5.47
CA ALA A 66 -39.61 18.15 4.16
C ALA A 66 -40.00 19.56 3.66
N ARG A 67 -41.25 19.98 3.93
CA ARG A 67 -41.74 21.32 3.59
C ARG A 67 -41.01 22.39 4.38
N TRP A 68 -40.86 22.22 5.69
CA TRP A 68 -40.15 23.17 6.54
C TRP A 68 -38.69 23.34 6.13
N LEU A 69 -37.96 22.26 5.82
CA LEU A 69 -36.57 22.34 5.35
C LEU A 69 -36.44 23.13 4.03
N ARG A 70 -37.38 22.95 3.10
CA ARG A 70 -37.43 23.70 1.84
C ARG A 70 -37.71 25.19 2.05
N GLU A 71 -38.64 25.54 2.94
CA GLU A 71 -39.03 26.92 3.23
C GLU A 71 -38.00 27.67 4.11
N SER A 72 -37.10 26.94 4.78
CA SER A 72 -36.06 27.51 5.65
C SER A 72 -34.69 27.56 4.97
N VAL A 73 -33.93 26.46 5.01
CA VAL A 73 -32.56 26.37 4.45
C VAL A 73 -32.56 26.27 2.93
N GLY A 74 -33.58 25.62 2.34
CA GLY A 74 -33.73 25.52 0.88
C GLY A 74 -34.13 26.83 0.19
N ALA A 75 -34.57 27.84 0.94
CA ALA A 75 -34.94 29.16 0.43
C ALA A 75 -33.82 30.21 0.59
N LEU A 76 -32.66 29.82 1.13
CA LEU A 76 -31.49 30.70 1.25
C LEU A 76 -30.97 31.07 -0.15
N SER A 77 -30.53 32.31 -0.30
CA SER A 77 -29.98 32.82 -1.57
C SER A 77 -28.70 33.63 -1.32
N MET A 78 -27.78 33.58 -2.28
CA MET A 78 -26.50 34.28 -2.15
C MET A 78 -26.62 35.80 -2.25
N VAL A 79 -25.87 36.50 -1.41
CA VAL A 79 -25.73 37.97 -1.45
C VAL A 79 -24.49 38.36 -2.26
N ALA A 80 -24.55 39.50 -2.97
CA ALA A 80 -23.44 40.01 -3.78
C ALA A 80 -22.15 40.19 -2.97
N GLY A 81 -21.03 39.63 -3.46
CA GLY A 81 -19.71 39.64 -2.80
C GLY A 81 -19.31 38.31 -2.13
N GLN A 82 -20.25 37.41 -1.82
CA GLN A 82 -19.93 36.10 -1.21
C GLN A 82 -19.53 35.02 -2.24
N ARG A 83 -19.83 35.24 -3.53
CA ARG A 83 -19.43 34.36 -4.63
C ARG A 83 -17.91 34.19 -4.73
N GLU A 84 -17.18 35.27 -4.50
CA GLU A 84 -15.72 35.29 -4.63
C GLU A 84 -15.03 34.34 -3.63
N LEU A 85 -15.64 34.14 -2.45
CA LEU A 85 -15.14 33.20 -1.45
C LEU A 85 -15.33 31.74 -1.88
N ILE A 86 -16.51 31.40 -2.38
CA ILE A 86 -16.79 30.03 -2.86
C ILE A 86 -15.92 29.73 -4.09
N ASP A 87 -15.71 30.71 -4.97
CA ASP A 87 -14.77 30.59 -6.09
C ASP A 87 -13.33 30.36 -5.60
N ALA A 88 -12.88 31.05 -4.55
CA ALA A 88 -11.55 30.86 -3.96
C ALA A 88 -11.41 29.49 -3.28
N LEU A 89 -12.44 29.01 -2.59
CA LEU A 89 -12.51 27.65 -2.02
C LEU A 89 -12.43 26.59 -3.12
N PHE A 90 -13.21 26.75 -4.18
CA PHE A 90 -13.21 25.84 -5.31
C PHE A 90 -11.86 25.81 -6.05
N ALA A 91 -11.20 26.97 -6.17
CA ALA A 91 -9.91 27.11 -6.83
C ALA A 91 -8.74 26.42 -6.11
N LEU A 92 -8.90 25.98 -4.85
CA LEU A 92 -7.91 25.15 -4.15
C LEU A 92 -7.78 23.74 -4.74
N GLY A 93 -8.80 23.26 -5.48
CA GLY A 93 -8.74 21.99 -6.18
C GLY A 93 -8.87 20.74 -5.31
N ILE A 94 -9.12 20.90 -4.00
CA ILE A 94 -9.27 19.81 -3.01
C ILE A 94 -10.75 19.45 -2.77
N PRO A 95 -11.06 18.24 -2.25
CA PRO A 95 -12.44 17.85 -1.92
C PRO A 95 -13.09 18.81 -0.90
N ILE A 96 -14.35 19.17 -1.13
CA ILE A 96 -15.13 20.06 -0.25
C ILE A 96 -16.20 19.24 0.46
N ALA A 97 -16.19 19.30 1.78
CA ALA A 97 -17.24 18.77 2.63
C ALA A 97 -17.87 19.93 3.43
N THR A 98 -19.20 19.90 3.58
CA THR A 98 -19.97 20.93 4.26
C THR A 98 -20.89 20.30 5.30
N THR A 99 -21.10 21.03 6.40
CA THR A 99 -22.12 20.73 7.41
C THR A 99 -23.41 21.50 7.17
N ASN A 100 -23.44 22.38 6.16
CA ASN A 100 -24.63 23.14 5.81
C ASN A 100 -25.66 22.23 5.13
N TYR A 101 -26.95 22.51 5.39
CA TYR A 101 -28.06 21.78 4.80
C TYR A 101 -28.52 22.34 3.45
N ASP A 102 -28.12 23.57 3.10
CA ASP A 102 -28.50 24.32 1.88
C ASP A 102 -27.72 23.89 0.62
N SER A 103 -27.97 24.56 -0.51
CA SER A 103 -27.37 24.25 -1.82
C SER A 103 -26.47 25.38 -2.37
N LEU A 104 -26.02 26.32 -1.54
CA LEU A 104 -25.36 27.54 -2.01
C LEU A 104 -23.95 27.30 -2.58
N ILE A 105 -23.24 26.27 -2.13
CA ILE A 105 -21.91 25.92 -2.67
C ILE A 105 -22.07 25.34 -4.06
N GLU A 106 -23.04 24.45 -4.22
CA GLU A 106 -23.41 23.74 -5.44
C GLU A 106 -23.87 24.72 -6.53
N GLU A 107 -24.69 25.71 -6.17
CA GLU A 107 -25.14 26.76 -7.09
C GLU A 107 -24.01 27.56 -7.72
N VAL A 108 -22.88 27.72 -7.01
CA VAL A 108 -21.71 28.46 -7.51
C VAL A 108 -20.73 27.56 -8.25
N CYS A 109 -20.42 26.37 -7.71
CA CYS A 109 -19.42 25.48 -8.30
C CYS A 109 -19.98 24.54 -9.38
N GLY A 110 -21.30 24.41 -9.50
CA GLY A 110 -21.98 23.53 -10.45
C GLY A 110 -21.79 22.03 -10.16
N LEU A 111 -21.37 21.66 -8.94
CA LEU A 111 -21.18 20.27 -8.52
C LEU A 111 -22.46 19.69 -7.90
N PRO A 112 -22.70 18.37 -8.04
CA PRO A 112 -23.82 17.71 -7.37
C PRO A 112 -23.59 17.59 -5.85
N ALA A 113 -24.68 17.63 -5.08
CA ALA A 113 -24.67 17.32 -3.64
C ALA A 113 -24.67 15.80 -3.40
N VAL A 114 -23.85 15.33 -2.45
CA VAL A 114 -23.77 13.94 -2.02
C VAL A 114 -23.88 13.88 -0.49
N THR A 115 -24.70 12.99 0.05
CA THR A 115 -24.92 12.88 1.50
C THR A 115 -24.11 11.75 2.11
N TRP A 116 -23.96 11.74 3.43
CA TRP A 116 -23.30 10.65 4.16
C TRP A 116 -23.96 9.27 3.93
N MET A 117 -25.23 9.23 3.51
CA MET A 117 -25.92 7.97 3.17
C MET A 117 -25.41 7.34 1.87
N ASP A 118 -24.74 8.11 1.01
CA ASP A 118 -24.23 7.67 -0.29
C ASP A 118 -22.76 7.26 -0.19
N GLY A 119 -22.41 6.36 0.75
CA GLY A 119 -21.02 6.17 1.16
C GLY A 119 -20.05 5.73 0.05
N ALA A 120 -20.50 4.98 -0.95
CA ALA A 120 -19.69 4.68 -2.15
C ALA A 120 -19.40 5.93 -3.02
N ARG A 121 -20.32 6.89 -3.08
CA ARG A 121 -20.09 8.18 -3.76
C ARG A 121 -19.16 9.05 -2.93
N VAL A 122 -19.36 9.12 -1.62
CA VAL A 122 -18.49 9.90 -0.72
C VAL A 122 -17.05 9.37 -0.77
N GLU A 123 -16.85 8.06 -0.74
CA GLU A 123 -15.53 7.45 -0.87
C GLU A 123 -14.83 7.83 -2.18
N ARG A 124 -15.56 7.80 -3.31
CA ARG A 124 -15.05 8.30 -4.58
C ARG A 124 -14.71 9.79 -4.54
N VAL A 125 -15.52 10.64 -3.90
CA VAL A 125 -15.20 12.08 -3.76
C VAL A 125 -13.94 12.32 -2.94
N LEU A 126 -13.72 11.54 -1.88
CA LEU A 126 -12.58 11.69 -0.97
C LEU A 126 -11.28 11.18 -1.57
N ARG A 127 -11.35 10.04 -2.25
CA ARG A 127 -10.25 9.55 -3.08
C ARG A 127 -9.94 10.63 -4.11
N GLY A 128 -10.96 11.15 -4.78
CA GLY A 128 -10.83 12.12 -5.85
C GLY A 128 -11.20 11.52 -7.20
N ASP A 129 -12.09 10.52 -7.21
CA ASP A 129 -12.72 9.78 -8.31
C ASP A 129 -14.17 10.21 -8.61
N GLU A 130 -14.74 11.16 -7.85
CA GLU A 130 -15.97 11.90 -8.21
C GLU A 130 -15.84 13.37 -7.74
N ARG A 131 -16.35 14.36 -8.47
CA ARG A 131 -16.41 15.76 -7.97
C ARG A 131 -17.84 16.08 -7.54
N ALA A 132 -18.03 16.17 -6.23
CA ALA A 132 -19.29 16.52 -5.60
C ALA A 132 -19.02 17.27 -4.30
N VAL A 133 -20.02 17.96 -3.76
CA VAL A 133 -19.95 18.53 -2.41
C VAL A 133 -20.54 17.52 -1.43
N ILE A 134 -19.75 17.16 -0.42
CA ILE A 134 -20.16 16.17 0.58
C ILE A 134 -20.92 16.87 1.71
N HIS A 135 -22.21 16.60 1.87
CA HIS A 135 -23.02 17.06 3.00
C HIS A 135 -22.92 16.07 4.16
N LEU A 136 -22.09 16.39 5.13
CA LEU A 136 -21.83 15.55 6.30
C LEU A 136 -23.03 15.45 7.23
N HIS A 137 -23.88 16.48 7.28
CA HIS A 137 -25.11 16.49 8.09
C HIS A 137 -26.39 16.30 7.30
N GLY A 138 -26.29 15.97 6.01
CA GLY A 138 -27.44 15.81 5.13
C GLY A 138 -27.83 17.08 4.38
N HIS A 139 -28.76 16.92 3.45
CA HIS A 139 -29.12 17.95 2.48
C HIS A 139 -30.64 18.10 2.42
N TRP A 140 -31.15 19.33 2.32
CA TRP A 140 -32.60 19.60 2.43
C TRP A 140 -33.46 18.91 1.36
N GLN A 141 -32.89 18.63 0.19
CA GLN A 141 -33.59 17.88 -0.88
C GLN A 141 -33.74 16.38 -0.57
N ARG A 142 -32.99 15.88 0.42
CA ARG A 142 -33.06 14.52 0.96
C ARG A 142 -33.29 14.59 2.48
N PRO A 143 -34.50 14.97 2.95
CA PRO A 143 -34.80 15.16 4.36
C PRO A 143 -34.40 13.99 5.25
N GLU A 144 -34.42 12.77 4.72
CA GLU A 144 -34.03 11.55 5.42
C GLU A 144 -32.53 11.49 5.78
N SER A 145 -31.71 12.26 5.08
CA SER A 145 -30.28 12.39 5.37
C SER A 145 -29.97 13.43 6.47
N VAL A 146 -30.94 14.26 6.87
CA VAL A 146 -30.69 15.42 7.73
C VAL A 146 -30.50 15.02 9.20
N ILE A 147 -29.35 15.39 9.75
CA ILE A 147 -28.96 15.14 11.14
C ILE A 147 -29.37 16.34 12.00
N LEU A 148 -30.62 16.37 12.49
CA LEU A 148 -31.11 17.49 13.30
C LEU A 148 -31.09 17.22 14.81
N GLY A 149 -31.27 15.98 15.26
CA GLY A 149 -31.39 15.65 16.69
C GLY A 149 -30.58 14.41 17.10
N ILE A 150 -30.54 14.16 18.41
CA ILE A 150 -29.66 13.14 19.00
C ILE A 150 -29.93 11.71 18.51
N ARG A 151 -31.17 11.37 18.15
CA ARG A 151 -31.51 10.04 17.59
C ARG A 151 -30.94 9.82 16.19
N SER A 152 -31.05 10.81 15.31
CA SER A 152 -30.46 10.77 13.97
C SER A 152 -28.92 10.68 14.05
N TYR A 153 -28.32 11.33 15.05
CA TYR A 153 -26.89 11.26 15.32
C TYR A 153 -26.43 9.87 15.81
N GLN A 154 -27.17 9.26 16.75
CA GLN A 154 -26.88 7.91 17.23
C GLN A 154 -26.99 6.84 16.13
N GLN A 155 -27.90 7.01 15.18
CA GLN A 155 -28.00 6.13 14.00
C GLN A 155 -26.72 6.14 13.16
N ILE A 156 -26.05 7.29 13.03
CA ILE A 156 -24.79 7.41 12.28
C ILE A 156 -23.58 6.90 13.08
N LEU A 157 -23.60 7.01 14.40
CA LEU A 157 -22.58 6.42 15.26
C LEU A 157 -22.63 4.88 15.26
N GLY A 158 -23.82 4.29 15.07
CA GLY A 158 -24.02 2.85 14.94
C GLY A 158 -23.84 2.30 13.51
N ASP A 159 -23.82 3.17 12.50
CA ASP A 159 -23.67 2.77 11.10
C ASP A 159 -22.18 2.57 10.74
N ALA A 160 -21.81 1.31 10.53
CA ALA A 160 -20.43 0.94 10.23
C ALA A 160 -19.87 1.60 8.96
N HIS A 161 -20.72 1.90 7.97
CA HIS A 161 -20.32 2.49 6.70
C HIS A 161 -20.10 4.01 6.83
N ALA A 162 -21.02 4.71 7.51
CA ALA A 162 -20.86 6.13 7.82
C ALA A 162 -19.64 6.36 8.74
N GLN A 163 -19.42 5.48 9.72
CA GLN A 163 -18.21 5.50 10.54
C GLN A 163 -16.97 5.28 9.68
N ALA A 164 -16.87 4.19 8.91
CA ALA A 164 -15.71 3.91 8.06
C ALA A 164 -15.40 5.05 7.07
N MET A 165 -16.43 5.65 6.47
CA MET A 165 -16.34 6.81 5.59
C MET A 165 -15.72 8.01 6.31
N LEU A 166 -16.30 8.43 7.44
CA LEU A 166 -15.77 9.55 8.21
C LEU A 166 -14.35 9.25 8.73
N ARG A 167 -14.01 7.98 9.03
CA ARG A 167 -12.64 7.56 9.41
C ARG A 167 -11.67 7.75 8.23
N ALA A 168 -12.10 7.40 7.02
CA ALA A 168 -11.32 7.55 5.80
C ALA A 168 -11.08 9.03 5.43
N ILE A 169 -12.09 9.91 5.60
CA ILE A 169 -11.96 11.37 5.35
C ILE A 169 -10.73 11.94 6.05
N ALA A 170 -10.50 11.48 7.26
CA ALA A 170 -9.65 12.19 8.18
C ALA A 170 -8.40 11.39 8.61
N ALA A 171 -8.29 10.10 8.24
CA ALA A 171 -7.07 9.30 8.39
C ALA A 171 -6.06 9.54 7.26
N LEU A 172 -6.53 10.03 6.11
CA LEU A 172 -5.77 10.01 4.85
C LEU A 172 -5.33 11.40 4.35
N ARG A 173 -5.76 12.49 5.02
CA ARG A 173 -5.61 13.86 4.52
C ARG A 173 -5.46 14.90 5.65
N THR A 174 -4.78 16.01 5.35
CA THR A 174 -4.78 17.24 6.16
C THR A 174 -6.11 17.96 5.96
N ILE A 175 -6.79 18.35 7.03
CA ILE A 175 -8.12 18.99 6.98
C ILE A 175 -8.00 20.48 7.26
N LEU A 176 -8.67 21.31 6.45
CA LEU A 176 -8.78 22.75 6.65
C LEU A 176 -10.25 23.15 6.87
N PHE A 177 -10.59 23.56 8.09
CA PHE A 177 -11.93 24.06 8.44
C PHE A 177 -12.07 25.54 8.05
N VAL A 178 -13.09 25.86 7.26
CA VAL A 178 -13.35 27.20 6.73
C VAL A 178 -14.81 27.61 7.03
N GLY A 179 -15.02 28.80 7.60
CA GLY A 179 -16.37 29.36 7.81
C GLY A 179 -16.93 29.28 9.24
N CYS A 180 -16.07 29.25 10.27
CA CYS A 180 -16.47 29.03 11.67
C CYS A 180 -16.90 30.32 12.41
N GLY A 181 -17.96 31.00 11.95
CA GLY A 181 -18.66 32.05 12.71
C GLY A 181 -19.71 31.45 13.66
N ASP A 182 -20.99 31.86 13.53
CA ASP A 182 -22.13 31.30 14.30
C ASP A 182 -22.34 29.77 14.13
N GLY A 183 -21.73 29.15 13.11
CA GLY A 183 -21.72 27.69 12.93
C GLY A 183 -20.98 26.93 14.05
N LEU A 184 -20.27 27.63 14.94
CA LEU A 184 -19.69 27.06 16.15
C LEU A 184 -20.72 26.71 17.22
N HIS A 185 -21.90 27.33 17.15
CA HIS A 185 -23.02 27.00 18.01
C HIS A 185 -23.86 25.85 17.45
N ASP A 186 -23.43 25.22 16.33
CA ASP A 186 -24.00 23.96 15.86
C ASP A 186 -23.46 22.79 16.72
N PRO A 187 -24.33 22.11 17.50
CA PRO A 187 -23.97 20.95 18.29
C PRO A 187 -23.28 19.85 17.47
N ASN A 188 -23.72 19.67 16.22
CA ASN A 188 -23.23 18.61 15.36
C ASN A 188 -21.81 18.91 14.86
N PHE A 189 -21.46 20.19 14.66
CA PHE A 189 -20.09 20.58 14.29
C PHE A 189 -19.10 20.36 15.45
N GLY A 190 -19.49 20.74 16.68
CA GLY A 190 -18.71 20.46 17.88
C GLY A 190 -18.50 18.96 18.10
N THR A 191 -19.55 18.16 17.87
CA THR A 191 -19.46 16.70 18.00
C THR A 191 -18.67 16.07 16.85
N LEU A 192 -18.75 16.59 15.62
CA LEU A 192 -17.87 16.18 14.50
C LEU A 192 -16.40 16.48 14.81
N LEU A 193 -16.10 17.62 15.43
CA LEU A 193 -14.76 17.99 15.89
C LEU A 193 -14.25 17.08 17.03
N GLN A 194 -15.11 16.75 18.00
CA GLN A 194 -14.77 15.80 19.07
C GLN A 194 -14.59 14.37 18.54
N TRP A 195 -15.48 13.92 17.66
CA TRP A 195 -15.45 12.60 17.03
C TRP A 195 -14.24 12.46 16.10
N THR A 196 -13.94 13.45 15.24
CA THR A 196 -12.70 13.47 14.45
C THR A 196 -11.48 13.54 15.39
N GLY A 197 -11.53 14.32 16.46
CA GLY A 197 -10.53 14.31 17.53
C GLY A 197 -10.23 12.90 18.05
N ALA A 198 -11.26 12.13 18.37
CA ALA A 198 -11.16 10.77 18.92
C ALA A 198 -10.73 9.71 17.88
N VAL A 199 -11.20 9.80 16.64
CA VAL A 199 -10.86 8.85 15.57
C VAL A 199 -9.44 9.07 15.02
N PHE A 200 -8.88 10.29 15.15
CA PHE A 200 -7.54 10.67 14.65
C PHE A 200 -6.49 10.91 15.73
N ALA A 201 -6.66 10.32 16.92
CA ALA A 201 -5.61 10.26 17.94
C ALA A 201 -4.36 9.46 17.47
N GLY A 202 -4.20 9.25 16.15
CA GLY A 202 -3.07 8.60 15.53
C GLY A 202 -2.72 8.90 14.08
N SER A 203 -3.22 10.02 13.53
CA SER A 203 -2.93 10.40 12.14
C SER A 203 -1.69 11.30 12.03
N GLU A 204 -0.85 11.08 11.01
CA GLU A 204 0.28 11.96 10.65
C GLU A 204 -0.16 13.32 10.09
N TYR A 205 -1.42 13.44 9.68
CA TYR A 205 -1.92 14.59 8.95
C TYR A 205 -2.42 15.70 9.89
N ARG A 206 -2.02 16.95 9.61
CA ARG A 206 -2.32 18.12 10.44
C ARG A 206 -3.73 18.62 10.16
N ARG A 207 -4.37 19.23 11.15
CA ARG A 207 -5.68 19.87 10.98
C ARG A 207 -5.52 21.36 11.21
N PHE A 208 -6.17 22.16 10.40
CA PHE A 208 -6.08 23.61 10.45
C PHE A 208 -7.47 24.21 10.48
N ARG A 209 -7.67 25.24 11.30
CA ARG A 209 -8.90 26.04 11.34
C ARG A 209 -8.56 27.47 10.99
N LEU A 210 -9.31 28.07 10.08
CA LEU A 210 -9.13 29.49 9.75
C LEU A 210 -9.91 30.39 10.72
N ALA A 211 -9.25 31.43 11.23
CA ALA A 211 -9.85 32.44 12.10
C ALA A 211 -9.37 33.86 11.76
N ARG A 212 -10.12 34.88 12.20
CA ARG A 212 -9.64 36.27 12.15
C ARG A 212 -8.45 36.43 13.10
N SER A 213 -7.54 37.35 12.80
CA SER A 213 -6.34 37.59 13.61
C SER A 213 -6.68 37.97 15.07
N SER A 214 -7.81 38.64 15.31
CA SER A 214 -8.29 38.95 16.67
C SER A 214 -8.79 37.74 17.46
N GLU A 215 -9.21 36.67 16.79
CA GLU A 215 -9.82 35.48 17.39
C GLU A 215 -8.83 34.32 17.52
N GLN A 216 -7.74 34.34 16.75
CA GLN A 216 -6.75 33.25 16.69
C GLN A 216 -6.25 32.83 18.07
N ALA A 217 -5.87 33.79 18.92
CA ALA A 217 -5.30 33.49 20.24
C ALA A 217 -6.33 32.95 21.25
N ALA A 218 -7.61 33.28 21.09
CA ALA A 218 -8.68 32.71 21.91
C ALA A 218 -9.02 31.29 21.43
N LEU A 219 -9.21 31.12 20.12
CA LEU A 219 -9.56 29.84 19.52
C LEU A 219 -8.43 28.81 19.61
N GLN A 220 -7.17 29.24 19.55
CA GLN A 220 -6.03 28.34 19.77
C GLN A 220 -5.92 27.89 21.23
N ARG A 221 -6.48 28.65 22.19
CA ARG A 221 -6.60 28.22 23.60
C ARG A 221 -7.77 27.26 23.80
N GLU A 222 -8.86 27.45 23.06
CA GLU A 222 -10.01 26.51 23.04
C GLU A 222 -9.68 25.17 22.36
N HIS A 223 -8.70 25.16 21.45
CA HIS A 223 -8.20 23.96 20.78
C HIS A 223 -6.80 23.60 21.29
N PRO A 224 -6.69 22.78 22.35
CA PRO A 224 -5.40 22.35 22.88
C PRO A 224 -4.58 21.62 21.79
N PRO A 225 -3.23 21.71 21.82
CA PRO A 225 -2.34 21.17 20.77
C PRO A 225 -2.53 19.67 20.48
N GLU A 226 -3.07 18.95 21.46
CA GLU A 226 -3.41 17.52 21.49
C GLU A 226 -4.50 17.16 20.46
N GLN A 227 -5.41 18.09 20.14
CA GLN A 227 -6.39 17.91 19.07
C GLN A 227 -5.78 18.04 17.67
N ARG A 228 -4.47 18.37 17.59
CA ARG A 228 -3.69 18.68 16.37
C ARG A 228 -4.44 19.60 15.39
N LEU A 229 -5.29 20.48 15.93
CA LEU A 229 -6.06 21.49 15.23
C LEU A 229 -5.43 22.85 15.47
N PHE A 230 -4.72 23.35 14.46
CA PHE A 230 -3.99 24.61 14.52
C PHE A 230 -4.83 25.73 13.95
N VAL A 231 -4.97 26.81 14.70
CA VAL A 231 -5.73 27.99 14.26
C VAL A 231 -4.80 28.90 13.47
N LEU A 232 -5.07 29.02 12.18
CA LEU A 232 -4.34 29.90 11.27
C LEU A 232 -5.12 31.20 11.07
N ASP A 233 -4.41 32.32 11.15
CA ASP A 233 -5.00 33.62 10.86
C ASP A 233 -5.05 33.87 9.35
N TYR A 234 -6.15 34.46 8.88
CA TYR A 234 -6.31 34.83 7.47
C TYR A 234 -6.38 36.33 7.22
N GLY A 235 -6.50 37.16 8.27
CA GLY A 235 -6.62 38.62 8.19
C GLY A 235 -7.49 39.20 9.31
N SER A 236 -7.69 40.53 9.30
CA SER A 236 -8.49 41.23 10.31
C SER A 236 -9.99 41.07 10.07
N ASP A 237 -10.40 40.99 8.80
CA ASP A 237 -11.81 40.98 8.41
C ASP A 237 -12.17 39.79 7.51
N PHE A 238 -13.45 39.43 7.47
CA PHE A 238 -13.93 38.27 6.69
C PHE A 238 -13.61 38.37 5.18
N VAL A 239 -13.47 39.58 4.65
CA VAL A 239 -13.12 39.83 3.23
C VAL A 239 -11.71 39.32 2.89
N ASP A 240 -10.80 39.22 3.87
CA ASP A 240 -9.42 38.76 3.67
C ASP A 240 -9.30 37.24 3.46
N LEU A 241 -10.36 36.49 3.75
CA LEU A 241 -10.38 35.03 3.66
C LEU A 241 -10.17 34.54 2.22
N ALA A 242 -10.84 35.14 1.23
CA ALA A 242 -10.71 34.70 -0.17
C ALA A 242 -9.29 34.94 -0.73
N PRO A 243 -8.64 36.10 -0.52
CA PRO A 243 -7.23 36.30 -0.85
C PRO A 243 -6.26 35.36 -0.11
N TYR A 244 -6.54 35.00 1.14
CA TYR A 244 -5.72 34.05 1.90
C TYR A 244 -5.73 32.65 1.28
N LEU A 245 -6.93 32.13 0.98
CA LEU A 245 -7.09 30.80 0.37
C LEU A 245 -6.32 30.71 -0.97
N ARG A 246 -6.35 31.77 -1.80
CA ARG A 246 -5.62 31.79 -3.07
C ARG A 246 -4.08 31.69 -2.91
N ARG A 247 -3.53 32.19 -1.79
CA ARG A 247 -2.08 32.17 -1.51
C ARG A 247 -1.56 30.79 -1.08
N LEU A 248 -2.43 29.89 -0.60
CA LEU A 248 -2.04 28.54 -0.22
C LEU A 248 -1.60 27.67 -1.42
N ARG A 249 -1.71 28.17 -2.65
CA ARG A 249 -1.40 27.43 -3.88
C ARG A 249 0.09 27.44 -4.31
N THR A 250 0.99 28.19 -3.64
CA THR A 250 2.35 28.46 -4.17
C THR A 250 3.50 28.01 -3.24
N LYS A 251 4.01 26.77 -3.42
CA LYS A 251 5.43 26.39 -3.19
C LYS A 251 5.75 24.98 -3.72
N ASP A 252 6.78 24.89 -4.57
CA ASP A 252 7.27 23.71 -5.30
C ASP A 252 7.87 22.59 -4.40
N PRO A 253 7.71 21.29 -4.73
CA PRO A 253 8.23 20.16 -3.93
C PRO A 253 9.70 19.75 -4.19
N ALA A 254 10.47 20.49 -5.00
CA ALA A 254 11.72 19.98 -5.58
C ALA A 254 13.03 20.22 -4.79
N ALA A 255 13.02 20.71 -3.54
CA ALA A 255 14.24 21.25 -2.91
C ALA A 255 14.63 20.70 -1.52
N ALA A 256 14.03 19.62 -1.00
CA ALA A 256 14.42 19.09 0.31
C ALA A 256 14.45 17.55 0.34
N THR A 257 15.59 16.96 -0.05
CA THR A 257 16.17 15.71 0.48
C THR A 257 17.43 15.34 -0.32
N ALA A 258 18.60 15.76 0.18
CA ALA A 258 19.86 15.14 -0.17
C ALA A 258 20.54 14.70 1.12
N THR A 259 20.45 13.40 1.42
CA THR A 259 21.34 12.69 2.33
C THR A 259 21.99 11.55 1.52
N PRO A 260 23.32 11.41 1.53
CA PRO A 260 24.02 10.50 0.64
C PRO A 260 24.03 9.08 1.22
N GLY A 261 23.50 8.11 0.47
CA GLY A 261 23.58 6.70 0.83
C GLY A 261 22.38 5.85 0.43
N ARG A 262 22.01 5.85 -0.86
CA ARG A 262 21.25 4.77 -1.52
C ARG A 262 21.23 5.05 -3.02
N ALA A 263 22.20 4.50 -3.73
CA ALA A 263 22.10 4.36 -5.17
C ALA A 263 21.16 3.18 -5.45
N GLN A 264 19.85 3.42 -5.41
CA GLN A 264 18.87 2.57 -6.09
C GLN A 264 18.25 3.43 -7.18
N ALA A 265 18.54 3.06 -8.42
CA ALA A 265 18.06 3.76 -9.60
C ALA A 265 16.52 3.84 -9.55
N LEU A 266 15.98 5.05 -9.49
CA LEU A 266 14.57 5.31 -9.79
C LEU A 266 14.26 4.61 -11.13
N PRO A 267 13.22 3.77 -11.22
CA PRO A 267 12.86 3.13 -12.48
C PRO A 267 12.43 4.21 -13.47
N VAL A 268 13.24 4.34 -14.52
CA VAL A 268 13.08 5.32 -15.58
C VAL A 268 12.05 4.78 -16.57
N LEU A 269 10.98 5.54 -16.82
CA LEU A 269 10.09 5.32 -17.95
C LEU A 269 10.94 5.02 -19.21
N PRO A 270 10.69 3.93 -19.97
CA PRO A 270 11.51 3.58 -21.13
C PRO A 270 11.68 4.76 -22.09
N ALA A 271 12.78 4.81 -22.83
CA ALA A 271 13.06 5.93 -23.74
C ALA A 271 11.89 6.19 -24.71
N ARG A 272 11.63 7.46 -25.02
CA ARG A 272 10.50 7.86 -25.87
C ARG A 272 10.60 7.18 -27.23
N PRO A 273 9.63 6.31 -27.60
CA PRO A 273 9.62 5.69 -28.92
C PRO A 273 9.16 6.69 -29.99
N ARG A 274 9.50 6.40 -31.24
CA ARG A 274 9.03 7.18 -32.40
C ARG A 274 7.74 6.55 -32.95
N CYS A 275 6.63 7.26 -32.83
CA CYS A 275 5.34 6.86 -33.40
C CYS A 275 5.06 7.64 -34.70
N PHE A 276 4.52 6.95 -35.71
CA PHE A 276 4.20 7.51 -37.03
C PHE A 276 2.70 7.45 -37.28
N GLY A 277 2.08 8.56 -37.68
CA GLY A 277 0.68 8.61 -38.10
C GLY A 277 -0.33 8.15 -37.05
N ARG A 278 -0.05 8.44 -35.77
CA ARG A 278 -0.89 8.06 -34.61
C ARG A 278 -1.37 9.27 -33.80
N ASP A 279 -1.38 10.44 -34.43
CA ASP A 279 -1.57 11.70 -33.71
C ASP A 279 -2.94 11.77 -33.05
N GLU A 280 -3.97 11.21 -33.70
CA GLU A 280 -5.33 11.12 -33.15
C GLU A 280 -5.41 10.17 -31.95
N GLU A 281 -4.86 8.96 -32.06
CA GLU A 281 -4.88 8.01 -30.93
C GLU A 281 -4.01 8.48 -29.76
N ILE A 282 -2.86 9.10 -30.04
CA ILE A 282 -2.01 9.72 -29.02
C ILE A 282 -2.78 10.86 -28.34
N ALA A 283 -3.42 11.74 -29.11
CA ALA A 283 -4.22 12.83 -28.55
C ALA A 283 -5.37 12.31 -27.69
N ALA A 284 -6.04 11.22 -28.10
CA ALA A 284 -7.09 10.59 -27.32
C ALA A 284 -6.55 10.00 -26.00
N LEU A 285 -5.43 9.29 -26.03
CA LEU A 285 -4.79 8.75 -24.82
C LEU A 285 -4.32 9.87 -23.91
N VAL A 286 -3.63 10.88 -24.43
CA VAL A 286 -3.19 12.04 -23.64
C VAL A 286 -4.40 12.75 -23.03
N THR A 287 -5.50 12.88 -23.75
CA THR A 287 -6.75 13.45 -23.22
C THR A 287 -7.31 12.60 -22.08
N ALA A 288 -7.29 11.26 -22.21
CA ALA A 288 -7.70 10.37 -21.14
C ALA A 288 -6.78 10.45 -19.91
N LEU A 289 -5.46 10.53 -20.13
CA LEU A 289 -4.45 10.65 -19.08
C LEU A 289 -4.51 12.00 -18.35
N LEU A 290 -4.89 13.08 -19.04
CA LEU A 290 -5.01 14.41 -18.47
C LEU A 290 -6.41 14.70 -17.89
N ALA A 291 -7.32 13.73 -17.99
CA ALA A 291 -8.63 13.86 -17.37
C ALA A 291 -8.47 14.18 -15.87
N PRO A 292 -9.34 15.02 -15.29
CA PRO A 292 -9.31 15.33 -13.86
C PRO A 292 -9.29 14.06 -13.01
N GLN A 293 -10.02 13.04 -13.48
CA GLN A 293 -10.09 11.69 -12.94
C GLN A 293 -9.78 10.72 -14.07
N PRO A 294 -8.53 10.24 -14.17
CA PRO A 294 -8.16 9.35 -15.23
C PRO A 294 -8.74 7.96 -14.97
N GLU A 295 -9.70 7.55 -15.80
CA GLU A 295 -10.20 6.17 -15.83
C GLU A 295 -9.16 5.22 -16.43
N ALA A 296 -9.23 3.94 -16.06
CA ALA A 296 -8.37 2.93 -16.65
C ALA A 296 -8.65 2.80 -18.16
N VAL A 297 -7.60 2.92 -18.98
CA VAL A 297 -7.71 2.83 -20.44
C VAL A 297 -7.17 1.48 -20.93
N PRO A 298 -8.03 0.61 -21.50
CA PRO A 298 -7.56 -0.60 -22.13
C PRO A 298 -7.11 -0.27 -23.56
N VAL A 299 -5.86 -0.58 -23.89
CA VAL A 299 -5.32 -0.49 -25.26
C VAL A 299 -5.35 -1.90 -25.85
N LEU A 300 -6.30 -2.13 -26.75
CA LEU A 300 -6.64 -3.46 -27.28
C LEU A 300 -6.23 -3.57 -28.75
N GLY A 301 -5.71 -4.71 -29.17
CA GLY A 301 -5.43 -4.94 -30.57
C GLY A 301 -4.50 -6.12 -30.84
N PRO A 302 -4.27 -6.44 -32.12
CA PRO A 302 -3.42 -7.55 -32.51
C PRO A 302 -1.95 -7.34 -32.10
N PRO A 303 -1.13 -8.40 -32.11
CA PRO A 303 0.32 -8.29 -31.92
C PRO A 303 0.96 -7.34 -32.93
N GLY A 304 2.01 -6.61 -32.53
CA GLY A 304 2.81 -5.76 -33.42
C GLY A 304 2.13 -4.49 -33.97
N ILE A 305 0.88 -4.20 -33.60
CA ILE A 305 0.14 -3.00 -34.06
C ILE A 305 0.67 -1.68 -33.47
N GLY A 306 1.52 -1.76 -32.43
CA GLY A 306 2.18 -0.60 -31.80
C GLY A 306 1.58 -0.12 -30.47
N LYS A 307 0.81 -0.95 -29.76
CA LYS A 307 0.16 -0.60 -28.47
C LYS A 307 1.12 -0.03 -27.42
N THR A 308 2.23 -0.73 -27.18
CA THR A 308 3.26 -0.32 -26.21
C THR A 308 3.89 1.03 -26.60
N ASN A 309 4.25 1.20 -27.87
CA ASN A 309 4.82 2.47 -28.36
C ASN A 309 3.82 3.62 -28.25
N LEU A 310 2.54 3.35 -28.52
CA LEU A 310 1.46 4.32 -28.40
C LEU A 310 1.29 4.78 -26.93
N ALA A 311 1.21 3.84 -25.99
CA ALA A 311 1.12 4.13 -24.55
C ALA A 311 2.34 4.90 -24.02
N LEU A 312 3.55 4.48 -24.39
CA LEU A 312 4.79 5.16 -24.02
C LEU A 312 4.88 6.56 -24.63
N THR A 313 4.48 6.75 -25.89
CA THR A 313 4.49 8.08 -26.53
C THR A 313 3.54 9.03 -25.81
N ALA A 314 2.35 8.56 -25.43
CA ALA A 314 1.42 9.34 -24.62
C ALA A 314 2.01 9.66 -23.22
N ALA A 315 2.72 8.71 -22.59
CA ALA A 315 3.38 8.94 -21.31
C ALA A 315 4.49 10.01 -21.37
N HIS A 316 5.14 10.16 -22.52
CA HIS A 316 6.19 11.15 -22.78
C HIS A 316 5.68 12.50 -23.29
N ASP A 317 4.36 12.67 -23.50
CA ASP A 317 3.78 13.96 -23.85
C ASP A 317 4.10 15.00 -22.78
N GLU A 318 4.48 16.21 -23.19
CA GLU A 318 4.92 17.27 -22.27
C GLU A 318 3.85 17.64 -21.24
N ARG A 319 2.57 17.57 -21.62
CA ARG A 319 1.45 17.84 -20.71
C ARG A 319 1.29 16.74 -19.68
N VAL A 320 1.45 15.48 -20.09
CA VAL A 320 1.43 14.31 -19.19
C VAL A 320 2.63 14.35 -18.25
N ALA A 321 3.81 14.70 -18.76
CA ALA A 321 5.00 14.94 -17.96
C ALA A 321 4.82 16.07 -16.95
N ALA A 322 4.15 17.17 -17.33
CA ALA A 322 3.86 18.28 -16.43
C ALA A 322 2.90 17.88 -15.30
N ARG A 323 1.93 16.99 -15.56
CA ARG A 323 0.98 16.51 -14.55
C ARG A 323 1.57 15.51 -13.58
N TYR A 324 2.30 14.51 -14.09
CA TYR A 324 2.75 13.35 -13.30
C TYR A 324 4.23 13.41 -12.91
N GLY A 325 5.03 14.31 -13.51
CA GLY A 325 6.44 14.48 -13.21
C GLY A 325 7.26 13.20 -13.38
N ALA A 326 8.01 12.85 -12.34
CA ALA A 326 8.77 11.59 -12.28
C ALA A 326 7.92 10.37 -11.90
N ARG A 327 6.65 10.55 -11.48
CA ARG A 327 5.74 9.47 -11.05
C ARG A 327 5.01 8.85 -12.25
N ARG A 328 5.78 8.49 -13.28
CA ARG A 328 5.32 7.79 -14.49
C ARG A 328 6.04 6.45 -14.56
N PHE A 329 5.31 5.39 -14.28
CA PHE A 329 5.83 4.06 -14.09
C PHE A 329 5.43 3.15 -15.23
N PHE A 330 6.32 2.22 -15.58
CA PHE A 330 6.11 1.25 -16.63
C PHE A 330 6.45 -0.13 -16.10
N VAL A 331 5.48 -1.02 -16.15
CA VAL A 331 5.58 -2.41 -15.69
C VAL A 331 5.33 -3.32 -16.88
N ARG A 332 6.31 -4.18 -17.17
CA ARG A 332 6.15 -5.25 -18.16
C ARG A 332 5.71 -6.53 -17.48
N CYS A 333 4.69 -7.14 -18.04
CA CYS A 333 4.11 -8.36 -17.51
C CYS A 333 4.64 -9.64 -18.19
N ASP A 334 5.68 -9.53 -19.01
CA ASP A 334 6.28 -10.68 -19.70
C ASP A 334 6.65 -11.78 -18.68
N GLY A 335 5.95 -12.91 -18.72
CA GLY A 335 6.23 -14.07 -17.87
C GLY A 335 5.67 -14.02 -16.44
N LEU A 336 4.97 -12.97 -16.02
CA LEU A 336 4.30 -12.93 -14.71
C LEU A 336 3.14 -13.93 -14.65
N GLN A 337 2.90 -14.58 -13.51
CA GLN A 337 1.93 -15.69 -13.39
C GLN A 337 0.82 -15.45 -12.35
N SER A 338 0.92 -14.42 -11.50
CA SER A 338 -0.05 -14.18 -10.42
C SER A 338 -0.19 -12.71 -10.04
N ARG A 339 -1.26 -12.38 -9.28
CA ARG A 339 -1.45 -11.05 -8.67
C ARG A 339 -0.26 -10.58 -7.83
N PHE A 340 0.38 -11.50 -7.09
CA PHE A 340 1.51 -11.17 -6.22
C PHE A 340 2.75 -10.81 -7.04
N ASP A 341 2.94 -11.44 -8.20
CA ASP A 341 4.06 -11.13 -9.10
C ASP A 341 3.89 -9.74 -9.71
N LEU A 342 2.66 -9.40 -10.12
CA LEU A 342 2.33 -8.07 -10.62
C LEU A 342 2.50 -7.01 -9.52
N ALA A 343 1.98 -7.26 -8.32
CA ALA A 343 2.14 -6.36 -7.17
C ALA A 343 3.62 -6.14 -6.79
N GLY A 344 4.41 -7.21 -6.71
CA GLY A 344 5.84 -7.16 -6.44
C GLY A 344 6.62 -6.42 -7.52
N THR A 345 6.27 -6.62 -8.80
CA THR A 345 6.89 -5.91 -9.93
C THR A 345 6.53 -4.43 -9.92
N ILE A 346 5.29 -4.08 -9.55
CA ILE A 346 4.88 -2.68 -9.33
C ILE A 346 5.67 -2.09 -8.16
N ALA A 347 5.78 -2.77 -7.02
CA ALA A 347 6.54 -2.28 -5.86
C ALA A 347 8.03 -2.05 -6.20
N ALA A 348 8.64 -2.97 -6.96
CA ALA A 348 10.00 -2.81 -7.48
C ALA A 348 10.10 -1.62 -8.44
N ALA A 349 9.12 -1.45 -9.33
CA ALA A 349 8.99 -0.29 -10.21
C ALA A 349 8.63 1.02 -9.49
N LEU A 350 8.41 0.99 -8.18
CA LEU A 350 8.26 2.18 -7.33
C LEU A 350 9.51 2.45 -6.48
N GLY A 351 10.51 1.56 -6.51
CA GLY A 351 11.70 1.64 -5.66
C GLY A 351 11.42 1.35 -4.18
N LEU A 352 10.33 0.63 -3.88
CA LEU A 352 9.97 0.28 -2.51
C LEU A 352 10.85 -0.86 -1.97
N PRO A 353 11.12 -0.90 -0.65
CA PRO A 353 11.75 -2.06 -0.06
C PRO A 353 10.85 -3.27 -0.29
N LEU A 354 11.42 -4.30 -0.92
CA LEU A 354 10.72 -5.51 -1.27
C LEU A 354 10.70 -6.47 -0.06
N GLY A 355 9.53 -7.02 0.25
CA GLY A 355 9.29 -7.92 1.37
C GLY A 355 7.99 -7.59 2.13
N GLY A 356 7.34 -8.57 2.74
CA GLY A 356 6.02 -8.41 3.36
C GLY A 356 4.88 -8.23 2.33
N ASP A 357 3.89 -7.38 2.65
CA ASP A 357 2.75 -7.11 1.75
C ASP A 357 3.10 -6.04 0.69
N ASN A 358 3.72 -6.50 -0.39
CA ASN A 358 4.09 -5.67 -1.54
C ASN A 358 2.88 -5.01 -2.23
N GLU A 359 1.70 -5.63 -2.17
CA GLU A 359 0.48 -5.10 -2.78
C GLU A 359 -0.01 -3.86 -2.02
N ALA A 360 -0.11 -3.95 -0.70
CA ALA A 360 -0.45 -2.80 0.14
C ALA A 360 0.58 -1.66 -0.01
N ALA A 361 1.88 -2.01 -0.06
CA ALA A 361 2.94 -1.02 -0.24
C ALA A 361 2.84 -0.30 -1.60
N ALA A 362 2.63 -1.05 -2.69
CA ALA A 362 2.49 -0.50 -4.04
C ALA A 362 1.25 0.39 -4.18
N LEU A 363 0.10 -0.07 -3.68
CA LEU A 363 -1.15 0.71 -3.70
C LEU A 363 -1.03 1.99 -2.86
N GLY A 364 -0.43 1.89 -1.67
CA GLY A 364 -0.17 3.03 -0.80
C GLY A 364 0.73 4.07 -1.46
N GLU A 365 1.82 3.64 -2.11
CA GLU A 365 2.73 4.57 -2.78
C GLU A 365 2.10 5.19 -4.03
N LEU A 366 1.40 4.42 -4.88
CA LEU A 366 0.71 4.96 -6.05
C LEU A 366 -0.40 5.95 -5.66
N GLY A 367 -1.10 5.70 -4.55
CA GLY A 367 -2.18 6.55 -4.04
C GLY A 367 -1.75 7.84 -3.34
N ARG A 368 -0.45 8.02 -3.02
CA ARG A 368 0.05 9.21 -2.29
C ARG A 368 -0.09 10.53 -3.07
N ALA A 369 0.04 10.46 -4.39
CA ALA A 369 -0.03 11.61 -5.28
C ALA A 369 -0.30 11.12 -6.70
N ALA A 370 -0.78 12.03 -7.57
CA ALA A 370 -1.06 11.73 -8.97
C ALA A 370 0.12 10.97 -9.61
N ALA A 371 -0.19 9.82 -10.18
CA ALA A 371 0.78 8.92 -10.78
C ALA A 371 0.21 8.36 -12.08
N MET A 372 1.10 7.91 -12.96
CA MET A 372 0.73 7.16 -14.15
C MET A 372 1.38 5.78 -14.08
N LEU A 373 0.61 4.75 -14.37
CA LEU A 373 1.09 3.38 -14.45
C LEU A 373 0.69 2.77 -15.80
N ILE A 374 1.68 2.31 -16.55
CA ILE A 374 1.46 1.45 -17.73
C ILE A 374 1.73 0.01 -17.31
N VAL A 375 0.71 -0.84 -17.45
CA VAL A 375 0.80 -2.29 -17.32
C VAL A 375 0.80 -2.88 -18.73
N ASP A 376 1.97 -3.30 -19.19
CA ASP A 376 2.19 -3.76 -20.57
C ASP A 376 2.14 -5.29 -20.66
N ASN A 377 1.47 -5.81 -21.70
CA ASN A 377 1.22 -7.24 -21.94
C ASN A 377 0.47 -7.93 -20.78
N ALA A 378 -0.56 -7.28 -20.25
CA ALA A 378 -1.29 -7.76 -19.07
C ALA A 378 -2.03 -9.09 -19.30
N GLU A 379 -2.20 -9.53 -20.55
CA GLU A 379 -2.80 -10.83 -20.87
C GLU A 379 -2.03 -12.00 -20.26
N THR A 380 -0.71 -11.87 -20.10
CA THR A 380 0.15 -12.98 -19.61
C THR A 380 -0.20 -13.39 -18.18
N PRO A 381 -0.17 -12.48 -17.17
CA PRO A 381 -0.61 -12.83 -15.83
C PRO A 381 -2.13 -13.01 -15.73
N TRP A 382 -2.92 -12.32 -16.57
CA TRP A 382 -4.38 -12.43 -16.53
C TRP A 382 -4.88 -13.81 -16.99
N GLU A 383 -4.25 -14.43 -17.99
CA GLU A 383 -4.57 -15.82 -18.40
C GLU A 383 -4.21 -16.85 -17.32
N ALA A 384 -3.18 -16.58 -16.52
CA ALA A 384 -2.71 -17.47 -15.45
C ALA A 384 -3.52 -17.34 -14.15
N ASP A 385 -3.86 -16.12 -13.75
CA ASP A 385 -4.63 -15.80 -12.53
C ASP A 385 -5.72 -14.75 -12.83
N PRO A 386 -6.82 -15.15 -13.50
CA PRO A 386 -7.84 -14.20 -13.95
C PRO A 386 -8.45 -13.39 -12.79
N LEU A 387 -8.84 -14.07 -11.72
CA LEU A 387 -9.53 -13.45 -10.58
C LEU A 387 -8.59 -12.53 -9.79
N GLY A 388 -7.38 -12.98 -9.48
CA GLY A 388 -6.43 -12.17 -8.70
C GLY A 388 -5.95 -10.94 -9.46
N ILE A 389 -5.74 -11.06 -10.77
CA ILE A 389 -5.33 -9.92 -11.62
C ILE A 389 -6.49 -8.95 -11.81
N GLU A 390 -7.72 -9.43 -12.00
CA GLU A 390 -8.91 -8.59 -12.04
C GLU A 390 -9.10 -7.81 -10.74
N GLU A 391 -8.93 -8.46 -9.59
CA GLU A 391 -8.99 -7.82 -8.28
C GLU A 391 -7.93 -6.71 -8.14
N LEU A 392 -6.67 -7.01 -8.47
CA LEU A 392 -5.59 -6.03 -8.39
C LEU A 392 -5.78 -4.86 -9.37
N LEU A 393 -6.16 -5.13 -10.62
CA LEU A 393 -6.44 -4.08 -11.60
C LEU A 393 -7.65 -3.24 -11.21
N ALA A 394 -8.67 -3.84 -10.61
CA ALA A 394 -9.82 -3.11 -10.08
C ALA A 394 -9.39 -2.19 -8.92
N ARG A 395 -8.60 -2.70 -7.97
CA ARG A 395 -8.03 -1.90 -6.87
C ARG A 395 -7.20 -0.74 -7.41
N LEU A 396 -6.30 -0.99 -8.36
CA LEU A 396 -5.50 0.04 -9.03
C LEU A 396 -6.38 1.08 -9.73
N ALA A 397 -7.38 0.65 -10.50
CA ALA A 397 -8.29 1.55 -11.21
C ALA A 397 -9.16 2.41 -10.27
N THR A 398 -9.34 2.00 -9.01
CA THR A 398 -10.01 2.79 -7.97
C THR A 398 -9.08 3.72 -7.18
N LEU A 399 -7.78 3.79 -7.55
CA LEU A 399 -6.85 4.70 -6.91
C LEU A 399 -6.97 6.11 -7.49
N PRO A 400 -7.16 7.12 -6.63
CA PRO A 400 -7.41 8.46 -7.11
C PRO A 400 -6.19 9.11 -7.71
N GLY A 401 -6.39 9.70 -8.88
CA GLY A 401 -5.32 10.35 -9.64
C GLY A 401 -4.30 9.36 -10.21
N LEU A 402 -4.55 8.04 -10.16
CA LEU A 402 -3.77 7.05 -10.89
C LEU A 402 -4.29 6.96 -12.33
N ALA A 403 -3.48 7.42 -13.28
CA ALA A 403 -3.72 7.17 -14.69
C ALA A 403 -3.21 5.77 -15.07
N LEU A 404 -4.13 4.82 -15.22
CA LEU A 404 -3.82 3.44 -15.55
C LEU A 404 -4.01 3.17 -17.05
N ILE A 405 -2.95 2.77 -17.74
CA ILE A 405 -3.01 2.19 -19.08
C ILE A 405 -2.72 0.70 -18.97
N VAL A 406 -3.59 -0.13 -19.54
CA VAL A 406 -3.34 -1.57 -19.63
C VAL A 406 -3.32 -1.97 -21.10
N THR A 407 -2.19 -2.50 -21.58
CA THR A 407 -2.09 -3.00 -22.96
C THR A 407 -2.40 -4.51 -22.96
N LEU A 408 -3.28 -4.92 -23.87
CA LEU A 408 -3.78 -6.30 -23.95
C LEU A 408 -3.82 -6.78 -25.41
N ARG A 409 -3.63 -8.09 -25.61
CA ARG A 409 -3.89 -8.75 -26.91
C ARG A 409 -5.37 -9.07 -27.07
N GLY A 410 -5.82 -9.04 -28.32
CA GLY A 410 -7.19 -9.40 -28.67
C GLY A 410 -8.20 -8.27 -28.42
N ASN A 411 -9.45 -8.65 -28.19
CA ASN A 411 -10.60 -7.73 -28.08
C ASN A 411 -11.25 -7.74 -26.69
N GLU A 412 -10.78 -8.61 -25.80
CA GLU A 412 -11.28 -8.79 -24.44
C GLU A 412 -10.51 -7.94 -23.43
N ARG A 413 -11.12 -7.72 -22.27
CA ARG A 413 -10.54 -6.95 -21.16
C ARG A 413 -10.93 -7.59 -19.82
N PRO A 414 -10.06 -7.50 -18.79
CA PRO A 414 -10.35 -8.00 -17.44
C PRO A 414 -11.69 -7.50 -16.90
N ALA A 415 -12.48 -8.39 -16.31
CA ALA A 415 -13.74 -8.03 -15.67
C ALA A 415 -13.50 -7.26 -14.36
N GLY A 416 -14.55 -6.62 -13.82
CA GLY A 416 -14.48 -5.93 -12.52
C GLY A 416 -13.76 -4.57 -12.51
N VAL A 417 -13.09 -4.17 -13.60
CA VAL A 417 -12.42 -2.88 -13.73
C VAL A 417 -13.33 -1.84 -14.40
N ALA A 418 -13.39 -0.62 -13.85
CA ALA A 418 -14.09 0.51 -14.45
C ALA A 418 -13.30 1.07 -15.65
N TRP A 419 -13.47 0.42 -16.81
CA TRP A 419 -12.76 0.78 -18.03
C TRP A 419 -13.40 1.94 -18.78
N ARG A 420 -12.57 2.85 -19.27
CA ARG A 420 -12.90 3.77 -20.35
C ARG A 420 -13.14 3.01 -21.67
N GLU A 421 -13.68 3.72 -22.66
CA GLU A 421 -13.67 3.26 -24.04
C GLU A 421 -12.27 2.80 -24.47
N ALA A 422 -12.22 1.62 -25.08
CA ALA A 422 -10.97 0.98 -25.44
C ALA A 422 -10.29 1.72 -26.59
N CYS A 423 -9.00 2.01 -26.44
CA CYS A 423 -8.17 2.48 -27.55
C CYS A 423 -7.83 1.29 -28.45
N ARG A 424 -8.31 1.32 -29.70
CA ARG A 424 -8.15 0.25 -30.69
C ARG A 424 -7.33 0.73 -31.89
N PRO A 425 -5.98 0.76 -31.80
CA PRO A 425 -5.14 1.20 -32.91
C PRO A 425 -5.38 0.36 -34.17
N GLN A 426 -5.68 1.03 -35.29
CA GLN A 426 -5.83 0.42 -36.62
C GLN A 426 -4.46 0.25 -37.31
N PRO A 427 -4.30 -0.39 -38.48
CA PRO A 427 -3.05 -0.25 -39.23
C PRO A 427 -2.74 1.22 -39.58
N ILE A 428 -1.46 1.59 -39.70
CA ILE A 428 -1.07 2.98 -40.00
C ILE A 428 -1.41 3.35 -41.45
N SER A 429 -1.61 4.65 -41.71
CA SER A 429 -1.92 5.14 -43.06
C SER A 429 -0.78 4.84 -44.04
N VAL A 430 -1.10 4.77 -45.33
CA VAL A 430 -0.10 4.53 -46.40
C VAL A 430 1.06 5.54 -46.31
N ALA A 431 0.76 6.81 -46.08
CA ALA A 431 1.78 7.86 -45.92
C ALA A 431 2.70 7.58 -44.71
N ALA A 432 2.12 7.27 -43.55
CA ALA A 432 2.89 6.96 -42.34
C ALA A 432 3.69 5.65 -42.47
N ALA A 433 3.16 4.66 -43.22
CA ALA A 433 3.86 3.42 -43.51
C ALA A 433 5.11 3.64 -44.37
N ARG A 434 5.01 4.50 -45.40
CA ARG A 434 6.16 4.93 -46.20
C ARG A 434 7.18 5.68 -45.34
N GLU A 435 6.74 6.63 -44.51
CA GLU A 435 7.64 7.36 -43.62
C GLU A 435 8.40 6.44 -42.66
N LEU A 436 7.72 5.49 -42.02
CA LEU A 436 8.34 4.51 -41.14
C LEU A 436 9.37 3.65 -41.89
N PHE A 437 9.01 3.14 -43.07
CA PHE A 437 9.91 2.31 -43.88
C PHE A 437 11.16 3.09 -44.30
N LEU A 438 10.99 4.30 -44.83
CA LEU A 438 12.08 5.15 -45.31
C LEU A 438 12.95 5.67 -44.16
N PHE A 439 12.39 5.82 -42.96
CA PHE A 439 13.15 6.19 -41.77
C PHE A 439 14.17 5.10 -41.38
N ILE A 440 13.80 3.83 -41.53
CA ILE A 440 14.65 2.68 -41.18
C ILE A 440 15.55 2.28 -42.37
N ALA A 441 14.98 2.05 -43.55
CA ALA A 441 15.69 1.53 -44.72
C ALA A 441 16.49 2.61 -45.48
N GLY A 442 16.09 3.88 -45.36
CA GLY A 442 16.70 5.03 -46.02
C GLY A 442 15.83 5.65 -47.14
N ARG A 443 15.99 6.97 -47.35
CA ARG A 443 15.16 7.77 -48.29
C ARG A 443 15.35 7.44 -49.77
N HIS A 444 16.38 6.68 -50.14
CA HIS A 444 16.65 6.34 -51.54
C HIS A 444 15.56 5.42 -52.13
N PHE A 445 14.83 4.67 -51.30
CA PHE A 445 13.71 3.83 -51.73
C PHE A 445 12.40 4.58 -52.00
N ASP A 446 12.32 5.90 -51.78
CA ASP A 446 11.07 6.65 -51.93
C ASP A 446 10.49 6.58 -53.36
N ARG A 447 11.34 6.40 -54.37
CA ARG A 447 10.94 6.23 -55.77
C ARG A 447 10.96 4.78 -56.24
N ASP A 448 11.19 3.83 -55.34
CA ASP A 448 11.19 2.40 -55.71
C ASP A 448 9.76 1.93 -56.00
N ARG A 449 9.58 1.29 -57.15
CA ARG A 449 8.28 0.79 -57.63
C ARG A 449 7.63 -0.25 -56.72
N ARG A 450 8.43 -0.99 -55.93
CA ARG A 450 7.95 -2.09 -55.08
C ARG A 450 7.58 -1.64 -53.67
N LEU A 451 7.86 -0.40 -53.29
CA LEU A 451 7.62 0.08 -51.94
C LEU A 451 6.14 -0.04 -51.55
N ASP A 452 5.23 0.48 -52.37
CA ASP A 452 3.79 0.46 -52.08
C ASP A 452 3.22 -0.97 -52.14
N GLU A 453 3.72 -1.81 -53.04
CA GLU A 453 3.33 -3.22 -53.14
C GLU A 453 3.70 -3.98 -51.86
N LEU A 454 4.92 -3.78 -51.36
CA LEU A 454 5.42 -4.42 -50.15
C LEU A 454 4.66 -3.94 -48.90
N LEU A 455 4.39 -2.64 -48.79
CA LEU A 455 3.62 -2.07 -47.66
C LEU A 455 2.16 -2.52 -47.66
N SER A 456 1.53 -2.60 -48.84
CA SER A 456 0.17 -3.12 -48.98
C SER A 456 0.11 -4.61 -48.64
N ALA A 457 1.13 -5.38 -48.99
CA ALA A 457 1.17 -6.82 -48.75
C ALA A 457 1.28 -7.21 -47.27
N ILE A 458 1.70 -6.29 -46.40
CA ILE A 458 1.80 -6.48 -44.94
C ILE A 458 0.72 -5.73 -44.16
N ASP A 459 -0.35 -5.30 -44.85
CA ASP A 459 -1.51 -4.58 -44.31
C ASP A 459 -1.12 -3.35 -43.46
N HIS A 460 0.01 -2.72 -43.78
CA HIS A 460 0.51 -1.54 -43.06
C HIS A 460 0.70 -1.75 -41.53
N VAL A 461 1.03 -2.96 -41.07
CA VAL A 461 1.29 -3.24 -39.66
C VAL A 461 2.68 -2.73 -39.24
N PRO A 462 2.83 -1.83 -38.23
CA PRO A 462 4.10 -1.18 -37.90
C PRO A 462 5.28 -2.11 -37.61
N LEU A 463 5.06 -3.19 -36.85
CA LEU A 463 6.14 -4.15 -36.56
C LEU A 463 6.59 -4.89 -37.83
N ALA A 464 5.65 -5.33 -38.67
CA ALA A 464 5.97 -6.01 -39.92
C ALA A 464 6.74 -5.10 -40.89
N ILE A 465 6.38 -3.81 -40.95
CA ILE A 465 7.10 -2.78 -41.71
C ILE A 465 8.53 -2.65 -41.18
N SER A 466 8.70 -2.51 -39.87
CA SER A 466 10.00 -2.30 -39.24
C SER A 466 10.96 -3.46 -39.50
N LEU A 467 10.46 -4.70 -39.46
CA LEU A 467 11.23 -5.90 -39.76
C LEU A 467 11.72 -5.92 -41.23
N LEU A 468 10.82 -5.66 -42.19
CA LEU A 468 11.20 -5.64 -43.61
C LEU A 468 12.10 -4.44 -43.95
N ALA A 469 11.89 -3.29 -43.32
CA ALA A 469 12.73 -2.12 -43.52
C ALA A 469 14.17 -2.35 -43.02
N ALA A 470 14.34 -3.04 -41.89
CA ALA A 470 15.67 -3.42 -41.39
C ALA A 470 16.41 -4.37 -42.35
N LEU A 471 15.69 -5.24 -43.07
CA LEU A 471 16.28 -6.07 -44.13
C LEU A 471 16.64 -5.27 -45.37
N ALA A 472 15.86 -4.25 -45.73
CA ALA A 472 16.10 -3.40 -46.88
C ALA A 472 17.27 -2.43 -46.67
N GLU A 473 17.60 -2.08 -45.43
CA GLU A 473 18.68 -1.14 -45.10
C GLU A 473 20.01 -1.59 -45.72
N GLY A 474 20.50 -0.87 -46.73
CA GLY A 474 21.76 -1.20 -47.44
C GLY A 474 21.63 -2.11 -48.67
N GLU A 475 20.41 -2.49 -49.06
CA GLU A 475 20.14 -3.09 -50.37
C GLU A 475 20.08 -2.00 -51.47
N PRO A 476 20.39 -2.31 -52.74
CA PRO A 476 20.32 -1.33 -53.82
C PRO A 476 18.88 -1.02 -54.30
N ASP A 477 17.98 -2.01 -54.22
CA ASP A 477 16.57 -1.93 -54.63
C ASP A 477 15.71 -2.91 -53.80
N LEU A 478 14.38 -2.78 -53.90
CA LEU A 478 13.43 -3.63 -53.20
C LEU A 478 12.99 -4.87 -53.99
N GLU A 479 13.46 -5.07 -55.23
CA GLU A 479 13.00 -6.19 -56.08
C GLU A 479 13.42 -7.54 -55.50
N GLY A 480 14.66 -7.63 -55.01
CA GLY A 480 15.17 -8.84 -54.38
C GLY A 480 14.41 -9.19 -53.09
N LEU A 481 14.09 -8.20 -52.27
CA LEU A 481 13.33 -8.39 -51.03
C LEU A 481 11.89 -8.82 -51.31
N TRP A 482 11.25 -8.17 -52.30
CA TRP A 482 9.89 -8.50 -52.73
C TRP A 482 9.76 -9.94 -53.21
N ARG A 483 10.69 -10.44 -54.03
CA ARG A 483 10.69 -11.84 -54.48
C ARG A 483 10.82 -12.81 -53.30
N ARG A 484 11.75 -12.58 -52.38
CA ARG A 484 11.92 -13.43 -51.18
C ARG A 484 10.64 -13.46 -50.34
N TRP A 485 9.98 -12.32 -50.18
CA TRP A 485 8.72 -12.24 -49.45
C TRP A 485 7.61 -13.06 -50.13
N GLN A 486 7.50 -12.99 -51.47
CA GLN A 486 6.53 -13.79 -52.23
C GLN A 486 6.81 -15.30 -52.18
N ASP A 487 8.09 -15.68 -52.28
CA ASP A 487 8.52 -17.07 -52.23
C ASP A 487 8.19 -17.69 -50.87
N GLU A 488 8.53 -17.00 -49.77
CA GLU A 488 8.24 -17.50 -48.42
C GLU A 488 6.74 -17.51 -48.12
N ARG A 489 5.98 -16.49 -48.56
CA ARG A 489 4.52 -16.50 -48.47
C ARG A 489 3.93 -17.74 -49.12
N THR A 490 4.40 -18.07 -50.32
CA THR A 490 3.94 -19.26 -51.06
C THR A 490 4.32 -20.54 -50.34
N ALA A 491 5.57 -20.64 -49.87
CA ALA A 491 6.06 -21.80 -49.13
C ALA A 491 5.29 -22.02 -47.82
N MET A 492 5.02 -20.97 -47.04
CA MET A 492 4.27 -21.07 -45.79
C MET A 492 2.80 -21.46 -46.02
N LEU A 493 2.14 -20.91 -47.06
CA LEU A 493 0.77 -21.30 -47.41
C LEU A 493 0.68 -22.79 -47.81
N GLN A 494 1.70 -23.32 -48.49
CA GLN A 494 1.80 -24.74 -48.81
C GLN A 494 2.04 -25.60 -47.57
N ARG A 495 2.91 -25.16 -46.65
CA ARG A 495 3.19 -25.87 -45.38
C ARG A 495 1.98 -25.88 -44.43
N ALA A 496 1.19 -24.81 -44.39
CA ALA A 496 0.01 -24.67 -43.52
C ALA A 496 -1.26 -25.37 -44.06
N GLY A 497 -1.16 -26.15 -45.15
CA GLY A 497 -2.29 -26.89 -45.71
C GLY A 497 -3.48 -26.01 -46.14
N GLY A 498 -3.25 -24.73 -46.38
CA GLY A 498 -4.29 -23.75 -46.74
C GLY A 498 -5.33 -23.42 -45.66
N ARG A 499 -5.14 -23.83 -44.39
CA ARG A 499 -6.15 -23.68 -43.32
C ARG A 499 -5.85 -22.60 -42.27
N ASP A 500 -4.60 -22.16 -42.11
CA ASP A 500 -4.24 -21.12 -41.14
C ASP A 500 -4.10 -19.73 -41.76
N ARG A 501 -4.68 -18.71 -41.10
CA ARG A 501 -4.38 -17.30 -41.35
C ARG A 501 -2.98 -16.99 -40.80
N LEU A 502 -1.97 -17.03 -41.67
CA LEU A 502 -0.62 -16.57 -41.33
C LEU A 502 -0.63 -15.07 -41.02
N THR A 503 0.04 -14.64 -39.94
CA THR A 503 0.14 -13.21 -39.64
C THR A 503 1.30 -12.58 -40.42
N ASN A 504 1.15 -11.32 -40.87
CA ASN A 504 2.20 -10.61 -41.61
C ASN A 504 3.50 -10.45 -40.80
N ILE A 505 3.43 -10.53 -39.47
CA ILE A 505 4.59 -10.52 -38.57
C ILE A 505 5.37 -11.83 -38.69
N GLU A 506 4.69 -12.98 -38.71
CA GLU A 506 5.32 -14.29 -38.91
C GLU A 506 6.00 -14.37 -40.27
N LEU A 507 5.34 -13.88 -41.34
CA LEU A 507 5.97 -13.82 -42.67
C LEU A 507 7.19 -12.90 -42.68
N SER A 508 7.09 -11.67 -42.16
CA SER A 508 8.23 -10.75 -42.11
C SER A 508 9.39 -11.31 -41.29
N TYR A 509 9.08 -12.08 -40.24
CA TYR A 509 10.07 -12.83 -39.48
C TYR A 509 10.73 -13.93 -40.32
N GLU A 510 9.96 -14.79 -41.00
CA GLU A 510 10.53 -15.92 -41.76
C GLU A 510 11.44 -15.44 -42.88
N VAL A 511 11.11 -14.31 -43.52
CA VAL A 511 11.97 -13.64 -44.50
C VAL A 511 13.29 -13.16 -43.86
N SER A 512 13.26 -12.68 -42.61
CA SER A 512 14.49 -12.37 -41.86
C SER A 512 15.27 -13.63 -41.46
N TRP A 513 14.59 -14.72 -41.14
CA TRP A 513 15.18 -15.99 -40.73
C TRP A 513 15.91 -16.71 -41.86
N THR A 514 15.29 -16.77 -43.05
CA THR A 514 15.86 -17.39 -44.27
C THR A 514 16.74 -16.43 -45.07
N GLY A 515 16.73 -15.14 -44.70
CA GLY A 515 17.47 -14.09 -45.38
C GLY A 515 19.01 -14.24 -45.30
N PRO A 516 19.75 -13.66 -46.27
CA PRO A 516 21.20 -13.83 -46.40
C PRO A 516 22.01 -13.18 -45.26
N ARG A 517 21.42 -12.22 -44.53
CA ARG A 517 22.06 -11.57 -43.38
C ARG A 517 22.06 -12.46 -42.12
N MET A 518 21.20 -13.48 -42.08
CA MET A 518 21.04 -14.35 -40.92
C MET A 518 22.17 -15.38 -40.85
N THR A 519 22.84 -15.45 -39.70
CA THR A 519 23.93 -16.41 -39.46
C THR A 519 23.42 -17.60 -38.65
N SER A 520 24.13 -18.73 -38.70
CA SER A 520 23.82 -19.91 -37.86
C SER A 520 23.89 -19.55 -36.37
N ALA A 521 24.88 -18.76 -35.95
CA ALA A 521 25.00 -18.26 -34.59
C ALA A 521 23.84 -17.31 -34.21
N GLY A 522 23.36 -16.47 -35.14
CA GLY A 522 22.19 -15.63 -34.96
C GLY A 522 20.92 -16.45 -34.70
N ARG A 523 20.70 -17.52 -35.47
CA ARG A 523 19.56 -18.45 -35.27
C ARG A 523 19.59 -19.15 -33.91
N ARG A 524 20.77 -19.63 -33.51
CA ARG A 524 20.99 -20.23 -32.17
C ARG A 524 20.72 -19.23 -31.05
N LEU A 525 21.23 -18.00 -31.15
CA LEU A 525 20.97 -16.98 -30.13
C LEU A 525 19.49 -16.59 -30.09
N LEU A 526 18.82 -16.46 -31.23
CA LEU A 526 17.42 -16.06 -31.30
C LEU A 526 16.48 -17.11 -30.70
N SER A 527 16.73 -18.39 -30.96
CA SER A 527 15.97 -19.50 -30.38
C SER A 527 16.14 -19.59 -28.87
N LEU A 528 17.33 -19.29 -28.34
CA LEU A 528 17.55 -19.16 -26.89
C LEU A 528 16.84 -17.94 -26.29
N LEU A 529 16.97 -16.76 -26.91
CA LEU A 529 16.31 -15.53 -26.46
C LEU A 529 14.78 -15.66 -26.44
N ALA A 530 14.20 -16.48 -27.33
CA ALA A 530 12.77 -16.75 -27.35
C ALA A 530 12.26 -17.34 -26.02
N LEU A 531 13.12 -18.06 -25.30
CA LEU A 531 12.81 -18.69 -24.02
C LEU A 531 13.09 -17.81 -22.80
N LEU A 532 13.62 -16.59 -22.98
CA LEU A 532 14.02 -15.68 -21.90
C LEU A 532 13.10 -14.47 -21.82
N PRO A 533 12.12 -14.44 -20.89
CA PRO A 533 11.18 -13.34 -20.72
C PRO A 533 11.83 -11.96 -20.58
N ALA A 534 12.87 -11.88 -19.75
CA ALA A 534 13.58 -10.64 -19.46
C ALA A 534 14.71 -10.32 -20.48
N GLY A 535 14.85 -11.13 -21.54
CA GLY A 535 16.04 -11.16 -22.38
C GLY A 535 17.30 -11.54 -21.58
N VAL A 536 18.48 -11.27 -22.13
CA VAL A 536 19.75 -11.64 -21.51
C VAL A 536 20.60 -10.40 -21.22
N ALA A 537 21.24 -10.36 -20.05
CA ALA A 537 22.24 -9.35 -19.74
C ALA A 537 23.43 -9.44 -20.69
N HIS A 538 24.02 -8.31 -21.09
CA HIS A 538 25.21 -8.32 -21.95
C HIS A 538 26.38 -9.10 -21.33
N ALA A 539 26.49 -9.09 -20.01
CA ALA A 539 27.49 -9.85 -19.25
C ALA A 539 27.31 -11.37 -19.38
N ASP A 540 26.05 -11.84 -19.47
CA ASP A 540 25.72 -13.27 -19.48
C ASP A 540 25.66 -13.86 -20.90
N LEU A 541 25.67 -13.02 -21.95
CA LEU A 541 25.67 -13.45 -23.35
C LEU A 541 26.74 -14.49 -23.67
N GLY A 542 27.98 -14.26 -23.20
CA GLY A 542 29.10 -15.17 -23.42
C GLY A 542 28.96 -16.50 -22.69
N THR A 543 28.19 -16.55 -21.60
CA THR A 543 27.91 -17.76 -20.84
C THR A 543 26.85 -18.61 -21.53
N ILE A 544 25.79 -17.96 -22.04
CA ILE A 544 24.69 -18.65 -22.73
C ILE A 544 25.15 -19.18 -24.09
N LEU A 545 25.84 -18.36 -24.90
CA LEU A 545 26.33 -18.75 -26.22
C LEU A 545 27.83 -18.40 -26.39
N PRO A 546 28.74 -19.27 -25.93
CA PRO A 546 30.17 -18.98 -25.93
C PRO A 546 30.73 -18.64 -27.31
N GLN A 547 31.71 -17.72 -27.33
CA GLN A 547 32.52 -17.29 -28.47
C GLN A 547 31.79 -16.54 -29.60
N VAL A 548 30.52 -16.84 -29.86
CA VAL A 548 29.76 -16.30 -31.00
C VAL A 548 28.60 -15.39 -30.60
N ALA A 549 28.34 -15.18 -29.31
CA ALA A 549 27.23 -14.35 -28.84
C ALA A 549 27.28 -12.90 -29.34
N THR A 550 28.42 -12.22 -29.25
CA THR A 550 28.54 -10.82 -29.67
C THR A 550 28.26 -10.60 -31.16
N PRO A 551 28.86 -11.35 -32.11
CA PRO A 551 28.52 -11.23 -33.52
C PRO A 551 27.08 -11.68 -33.81
N ALA A 552 26.57 -12.72 -33.13
CA ALA A 552 25.17 -13.14 -33.26
C ALA A 552 24.20 -12.03 -32.83
N ALA A 553 24.44 -11.37 -31.70
CA ALA A 553 23.65 -10.25 -31.23
C ALA A 553 23.66 -9.08 -32.22
N ALA A 554 24.82 -8.77 -32.82
CA ALA A 554 24.92 -7.76 -33.86
C ALA A 554 24.11 -8.12 -35.11
N THR A 555 24.12 -9.39 -35.53
CA THR A 555 23.26 -9.88 -36.63
C THR A 555 21.78 -9.69 -36.32
N LEU A 556 21.34 -10.07 -35.11
CA LEU A 556 19.92 -9.97 -34.73
C LEU A 556 19.43 -8.52 -34.65
N ARG A 557 20.28 -7.59 -34.15
CA ARG A 557 19.97 -6.15 -34.16
C ARG A 557 19.81 -5.61 -35.57
N LYS A 558 20.74 -5.94 -36.46
CA LYS A 558 20.67 -5.53 -37.87
C LYS A 558 19.47 -6.12 -38.61
N ALA A 559 19.00 -7.30 -38.20
CA ALA A 559 17.79 -7.90 -38.75
C ALA A 559 16.48 -7.36 -38.13
N GLY A 560 16.57 -6.43 -37.16
CA GLY A 560 15.40 -5.90 -36.43
C GLY A 560 14.73 -6.91 -35.49
N LEU A 561 15.37 -8.06 -35.23
CA LEU A 561 14.79 -9.16 -34.45
C LEU A 561 15.11 -9.06 -32.95
N ALA A 562 16.13 -8.28 -32.58
CA ALA A 562 16.50 -8.02 -31.20
C ALA A 562 16.89 -6.55 -31.00
N PHE A 563 16.71 -6.03 -29.79
CA PHE A 563 17.05 -4.66 -29.42
C PHE A 563 17.68 -4.59 -28.03
N ASP A 564 18.41 -3.51 -27.75
CA ASP A 564 19.03 -3.28 -26.45
C ASP A 564 18.16 -2.40 -25.57
N GLU A 565 18.07 -2.78 -24.30
CA GLU A 565 17.39 -2.01 -23.29
C GLU A 565 18.01 -2.28 -21.92
N ALA A 566 18.40 -1.23 -21.20
CA ALA A 566 18.97 -1.32 -19.86
C ALA A 566 20.12 -2.38 -19.74
N GLN A 567 21.06 -2.38 -20.70
CA GLN A 567 22.17 -3.35 -20.78
C GLN A 567 21.72 -4.81 -20.96
N ARG A 568 20.55 -5.04 -21.56
CA ARG A 568 20.05 -6.37 -21.93
C ARG A 568 19.68 -6.43 -23.40
N LEU A 569 19.95 -7.57 -24.02
CA LEU A 569 19.48 -7.90 -25.36
C LEU A 569 18.13 -8.59 -25.26
N ARG A 570 17.10 -8.02 -25.90
CA ARG A 570 15.71 -8.49 -25.82
C ARG A 570 15.13 -8.77 -27.20
N VAL A 571 14.14 -9.66 -27.22
CA VAL A 571 13.31 -9.97 -28.39
C VAL A 571 11.86 -9.66 -28.02
N LEU A 572 11.11 -9.05 -28.94
CA LEU A 572 9.71 -8.71 -28.70
C LEU A 572 8.88 -9.97 -28.44
N ALA A 573 7.95 -9.90 -27.48
CA ALA A 573 7.14 -11.04 -27.06
C ALA A 573 6.45 -11.81 -28.22
N PRO A 574 5.84 -11.15 -29.24
CA PRO A 574 5.26 -11.87 -30.38
C PRO A 574 6.28 -12.66 -31.21
N LEU A 575 7.50 -12.14 -31.36
CA LEU A 575 8.57 -12.83 -32.08
C LEU A 575 9.07 -14.02 -31.27
N ARG A 576 9.20 -13.88 -29.94
CA ARG A 576 9.60 -14.99 -29.07
C ARG A 576 8.62 -16.15 -29.16
N GLU A 577 7.33 -15.86 -29.11
CA GLU A 577 6.28 -16.87 -29.16
C GLU A 577 6.33 -17.67 -30.46
N HIS A 578 6.46 -16.99 -31.60
CA HIS A 578 6.62 -17.63 -32.91
C HIS A 578 7.89 -18.48 -32.99
N VAL A 579 9.04 -17.92 -32.57
CA VAL A 579 10.34 -18.63 -32.60
C VAL A 579 10.29 -19.87 -31.72
N ARG A 580 9.70 -19.79 -30.52
CA ARG A 580 9.62 -20.90 -29.57
C ARG A 580 8.89 -22.11 -30.16
N VAL A 581 7.86 -21.89 -30.95
CA VAL A 581 7.06 -22.96 -31.56
C VAL A 581 7.73 -23.53 -32.82
N ARG A 582 8.29 -22.67 -33.69
CA ARG A 582 8.77 -23.08 -35.01
C ARG A 582 10.24 -23.41 -35.09
N HIS A 583 11.06 -22.79 -34.25
CA HIS A 583 12.52 -22.88 -34.29
C HIS A 583 13.08 -23.04 -32.86
N PRO A 584 12.77 -24.16 -32.18
CA PRO A 584 13.28 -24.41 -30.83
C PRO A 584 14.82 -24.50 -30.84
N PRO A 585 15.48 -24.13 -29.72
CA PRO A 585 16.94 -24.19 -29.62
C PRO A 585 17.44 -25.64 -29.61
N ASP A 586 18.68 -25.84 -30.06
CA ASP A 586 19.37 -27.13 -29.96
C ASP A 586 19.52 -27.56 -28.48
N ASP A 587 19.34 -28.84 -28.19
CA ASP A 587 19.36 -29.40 -26.83
C ASP A 587 20.62 -29.03 -26.04
N ALA A 588 21.80 -29.04 -26.69
CA ALA A 588 23.07 -28.73 -26.05
C ALA A 588 23.15 -27.25 -25.59
N ASP A 589 22.57 -26.34 -26.36
CA ASP A 589 22.54 -24.92 -26.02
C ASP A 589 21.46 -24.64 -24.96
N LEU A 590 20.30 -25.27 -25.10
CA LEU A 590 19.22 -25.20 -24.11
C LEU A 590 19.68 -25.70 -22.75
N GLN A 591 20.37 -26.85 -22.70
CA GLN A 591 20.86 -27.41 -21.46
C GLN A 591 21.93 -26.53 -20.80
N ARG A 592 22.79 -25.88 -21.59
CA ARG A 592 23.77 -24.91 -21.06
C ARG A 592 23.08 -23.71 -20.43
N MET A 593 22.10 -23.13 -21.13
CA MET A 593 21.32 -22.00 -20.63
C MET A 593 20.56 -22.37 -19.35
N ARG A 594 19.86 -23.52 -19.33
CA ARG A 594 19.16 -24.02 -18.14
C ARG A 594 20.12 -24.21 -16.97
N SER A 595 21.25 -24.87 -17.21
CA SER A 595 22.25 -25.12 -16.16
C SER A 595 22.77 -23.81 -15.54
N HIS A 596 22.95 -22.76 -16.34
CA HIS A 596 23.37 -21.45 -15.84
C HIS A 596 22.35 -20.84 -14.87
N PHE A 597 21.07 -20.77 -15.25
CA PHE A 597 20.04 -20.16 -14.39
C PHE A 597 19.65 -21.02 -13.19
N ILE A 598 19.66 -22.35 -13.33
CA ILE A 598 19.47 -23.30 -12.21
C ILE A 598 20.60 -23.14 -11.19
N ALA A 599 21.85 -23.07 -11.66
CA ALA A 599 23.01 -22.85 -10.78
C ALA A 599 22.92 -21.50 -10.07
N LEU A 600 22.46 -20.45 -10.77
CA LEU A 600 22.29 -19.13 -10.17
C LEU A 600 21.25 -19.16 -9.04
N ALA A 601 20.11 -19.81 -9.24
CA ALA A 601 19.09 -19.97 -8.20
C ALA A 601 19.61 -20.77 -6.99
N ALA A 602 20.32 -21.88 -7.25
CA ALA A 602 20.87 -22.72 -6.19
C ALA A 602 22.00 -22.04 -5.40
N GLU A 603 22.91 -21.33 -6.07
CA GLU A 603 24.06 -20.68 -5.43
C GLU A 603 23.64 -19.54 -4.49
N PHE A 604 22.65 -18.75 -4.91
CA PHE A 604 22.23 -17.56 -4.19
C PHE A 604 21.00 -17.76 -3.32
N GLY A 605 20.18 -18.79 -3.58
CA GLY A 605 18.97 -19.07 -2.81
C GLY A 605 19.25 -19.31 -1.33
N ASP A 606 20.22 -20.17 -1.01
CA ASP A 606 20.59 -20.52 0.37
C ASP A 606 21.22 -19.36 1.17
N LYS A 607 21.66 -18.30 0.46
CA LYS A 607 22.25 -17.11 1.08
C LYS A 607 21.21 -16.08 1.52
N LEU A 608 19.97 -16.24 1.06
CA LEU A 608 18.86 -15.35 1.41
C LEU A 608 18.46 -15.54 2.87
N GLY A 609 18.20 -14.44 3.56
CA GLY A 609 17.98 -14.45 5.01
C GLY A 609 19.26 -14.48 5.86
N GLY A 610 20.43 -14.69 5.26
CA GLY A 610 21.73 -14.59 5.91
C GLY A 610 22.43 -13.24 5.69
N ALA A 611 23.66 -13.10 6.17
CA ALA A 611 24.45 -11.88 6.05
C ALA A 611 24.73 -11.44 4.59
N GLU A 612 24.79 -12.39 3.65
CA GLU A 612 24.97 -12.13 2.21
C GLU A 612 23.64 -11.91 1.45
N GLY A 613 22.49 -11.99 2.14
CA GLY A 613 21.17 -12.03 1.51
C GLY A 613 20.85 -10.83 0.63
N GLY A 614 21.28 -9.62 1.00
CA GLY A 614 21.06 -8.42 0.19
C GLY A 614 21.80 -8.44 -1.15
N ALA A 615 23.04 -8.97 -1.18
CA ALA A 615 23.81 -9.13 -2.40
C ALA A 615 23.23 -10.25 -3.28
N ALA A 616 22.80 -11.35 -2.67
CA ALA A 616 22.12 -12.44 -3.34
C ALA A 616 20.81 -11.97 -4.02
N ALA A 617 19.98 -11.22 -3.30
CA ALA A 617 18.74 -10.65 -3.84
C ALA A 617 19.01 -9.72 -5.02
N ALA A 618 20.02 -8.85 -4.92
CA ALA A 618 20.39 -7.94 -6.02
C ALA A 618 20.89 -8.67 -7.27
N ARG A 619 21.52 -9.85 -7.13
CA ARG A 619 21.96 -10.68 -8.25
C ARG A 619 20.82 -11.45 -8.91
N LEU A 620 19.85 -11.93 -8.12
CA LEU A 620 18.73 -12.75 -8.58
C LEU A 620 17.59 -11.93 -9.19
N LEU A 621 17.28 -10.75 -8.61
CA LEU A 621 16.12 -9.94 -9.00
C LEU A 621 16.04 -9.63 -10.51
N PRO A 622 17.13 -9.23 -11.21
CA PRO A 622 17.08 -8.96 -12.65
C PRO A 622 16.84 -10.20 -13.51
N GLU A 623 17.11 -11.40 -12.98
CA GLU A 623 16.99 -12.68 -13.68
C GLU A 623 15.76 -13.48 -13.24
N ALA A 624 14.90 -12.93 -12.37
CA ALA A 624 13.80 -13.66 -11.76
C ALA A 624 12.91 -14.40 -12.79
N GLN A 625 12.43 -13.68 -13.81
CA GLN A 625 11.58 -14.26 -14.86
C GLN A 625 12.33 -15.29 -15.73
N ASN A 626 13.64 -15.14 -15.90
CA ASN A 626 14.45 -16.09 -16.64
C ASN A 626 14.66 -17.37 -15.83
N ILE A 627 14.96 -17.25 -14.54
CA ILE A 627 15.11 -18.38 -13.61
C ILE A 627 13.81 -19.18 -13.56
N GLU A 628 12.67 -18.52 -13.37
CA GLU A 628 11.35 -19.18 -13.36
C GLU A 628 11.07 -19.94 -14.65
N ALA A 629 11.27 -19.29 -15.81
CA ALA A 629 11.06 -19.93 -17.11
C ALA A 629 11.96 -21.15 -17.30
N MET A 630 13.23 -21.08 -16.86
CA MET A 630 14.18 -22.17 -16.97
C MET A 630 13.87 -23.32 -16.01
N LEU A 631 13.47 -23.02 -14.77
CA LEU A 631 13.06 -24.01 -13.78
C LEU A 631 11.78 -24.74 -14.23
N LEU A 632 10.76 -24.00 -14.67
CA LEU A 632 9.50 -24.58 -15.15
C LEU A 632 9.74 -25.53 -16.34
N GLY A 633 10.52 -25.11 -17.33
CA GLY A 633 10.86 -25.97 -18.47
C GLY A 633 11.67 -27.21 -18.05
N ALA A 634 12.65 -27.05 -17.15
CA ALA A 634 13.45 -28.18 -16.68
C ALA A 634 12.63 -29.20 -15.87
N LEU A 635 11.67 -28.74 -15.06
CA LEU A 635 10.80 -29.60 -14.24
C LEU A 635 9.74 -30.34 -15.07
N GLN A 636 9.41 -29.84 -16.28
CA GLN A 636 8.49 -30.51 -17.21
C GLN A 636 9.16 -31.62 -18.02
N ASP A 637 10.39 -31.41 -18.51
CA ASP A 637 11.03 -32.32 -19.47
C ASP A 637 11.69 -33.55 -18.81
N SER A 638 12.39 -33.34 -17.70
CA SER A 638 13.06 -34.38 -16.91
C SER A 638 13.38 -33.79 -15.54
N ALA A 639 12.61 -34.19 -14.53
CA ALA A 639 12.75 -33.69 -13.17
C ALA A 639 14.08 -34.11 -12.54
N ALA A 640 15.16 -33.42 -12.90
CA ALA A 640 16.46 -33.61 -12.27
C ALA A 640 16.38 -33.12 -10.82
N THR A 641 16.95 -33.88 -9.89
CA THR A 641 17.06 -33.51 -8.46
C THR A 641 17.60 -32.10 -8.27
N ALA A 642 18.54 -31.67 -9.14
CA ALA A 642 19.09 -30.32 -9.13
C ALA A 642 18.06 -29.22 -9.44
N SER A 643 17.10 -29.46 -10.35
CA SER A 643 16.04 -28.51 -10.67
C SER A 643 15.04 -28.36 -9.52
N ILE A 644 14.73 -29.46 -8.83
CA ILE A 644 13.86 -29.41 -7.64
C ILE A 644 14.56 -28.66 -6.51
N ALA A 645 15.84 -28.98 -6.24
CA ALA A 645 16.62 -28.26 -5.23
C ALA A 645 16.69 -26.75 -5.54
N ALA A 646 16.93 -26.38 -6.79
CA ALA A 646 16.94 -24.98 -7.22
C ALA A 646 15.57 -24.31 -7.11
N ALA A 647 14.45 -25.03 -7.31
CA ALA A 647 13.11 -24.50 -7.10
C ALA A 647 12.81 -24.24 -5.61
N ILE A 648 13.30 -25.10 -4.71
CA ILE A 648 13.23 -24.87 -3.25
C ILE A 648 14.09 -23.65 -2.88
N ALA A 649 15.32 -23.57 -3.39
CA ALA A 649 16.19 -22.41 -3.17
C ALA A 649 15.58 -21.10 -3.73
N TRP A 650 14.89 -21.19 -4.88
CA TRP A 650 14.11 -20.09 -5.45
C TRP A 650 12.95 -19.66 -4.55
N ALA A 651 12.32 -20.60 -3.83
CA ALA A 651 11.27 -20.26 -2.87
C ALA A 651 11.75 -19.30 -1.78
N GLU A 652 13.00 -19.41 -1.34
CA GLU A 652 13.60 -18.47 -0.37
C GLU A 652 13.72 -17.05 -0.97
N PHE A 653 13.99 -16.93 -2.27
CA PHE A 653 13.95 -15.65 -2.97
C PHE A 653 12.56 -15.04 -2.95
N VAL A 654 11.55 -15.82 -3.32
CA VAL A 654 10.16 -15.37 -3.28
C VAL A 654 9.74 -15.01 -1.85
N ARG A 655 10.19 -15.78 -0.86
CA ARG A 655 9.85 -15.59 0.56
C ARG A 655 10.46 -14.32 1.14
N PHE A 656 11.75 -14.06 0.92
CA PHE A 656 12.45 -12.92 1.52
C PHE A 656 12.35 -11.63 0.71
N VAL A 657 12.27 -11.74 -0.61
CA VAL A 657 12.17 -10.57 -1.50
C VAL A 657 10.71 -10.27 -1.83
N GLY A 658 9.81 -11.24 -1.78
CA GLY A 658 8.39 -11.02 -2.11
C GLY A 658 8.13 -10.78 -3.59
N VAL A 659 9.11 -11.05 -4.46
CA VAL A 659 8.99 -10.95 -5.92
C VAL A 659 9.17 -12.33 -6.53
N GLY A 660 8.38 -12.64 -7.55
CA GLY A 660 8.42 -13.91 -8.27
C GLY A 660 7.34 -14.89 -7.84
N SER A 661 7.12 -15.89 -8.70
CA SER A 661 6.06 -16.86 -8.60
C SER A 661 6.47 -18.09 -7.80
N ALA A 662 5.50 -18.69 -7.11
CA ALA A 662 5.62 -20.00 -6.49
C ALA A 662 5.50 -21.16 -7.50
N ALA A 663 5.17 -20.87 -8.77
CA ALA A 663 4.93 -21.89 -9.80
C ALA A 663 6.10 -22.90 -9.99
N PRO A 664 7.39 -22.51 -9.98
CA PRO A 664 8.48 -23.49 -10.02
C PRO A 664 8.43 -24.49 -8.86
N LEU A 665 8.01 -24.05 -7.68
CA LEU A 665 7.92 -24.89 -6.49
C LEU A 665 6.72 -25.83 -6.54
N GLU A 666 5.60 -25.38 -7.11
CA GLU A 666 4.43 -26.23 -7.40
C GLU A 666 4.75 -27.30 -8.44
N ALA A 667 5.47 -26.92 -9.51
CA ALA A 667 5.96 -27.86 -10.50
C ALA A 667 6.95 -28.86 -9.88
N ALA A 668 7.81 -28.41 -8.95
CA ALA A 668 8.74 -29.27 -8.23
C ALA A 668 8.02 -30.26 -7.29
N ALA A 669 6.95 -29.82 -6.59
CA ALA A 669 6.12 -30.70 -5.78
C ALA A 669 5.46 -31.80 -6.64
N THR A 670 4.89 -31.42 -7.78
CA THR A 670 4.27 -32.35 -8.74
C THR A 670 5.29 -33.33 -9.32
N ALA A 671 6.49 -32.85 -9.62
CA ALA A 671 7.58 -33.68 -10.11
C ALA A 671 8.05 -34.70 -9.06
N ALA A 672 8.17 -34.29 -7.80
CA ALA A 672 8.52 -35.16 -6.69
C ALA A 672 7.43 -36.24 -6.44
N GLU A 673 6.16 -35.85 -6.53
CA GLU A 673 5.02 -36.78 -6.44
C GLU A 673 5.10 -37.86 -7.52
N ARG A 674 5.31 -37.48 -8.79
CA ARG A 674 5.46 -38.42 -9.91
C ARG A 674 6.66 -39.35 -9.74
N ALA A 675 7.74 -38.86 -9.14
CA ALA A 675 8.92 -39.66 -8.82
C ALA A 675 8.73 -40.57 -7.60
N GLY A 676 7.63 -40.41 -6.84
CA GLY A 676 7.40 -41.10 -5.58
C GLY A 676 8.30 -40.64 -4.43
N ASP A 677 8.96 -39.48 -4.57
CA ASP A 677 9.80 -38.89 -3.53
C ASP A 677 8.94 -38.04 -2.58
N LEU A 678 8.27 -38.73 -1.66
CA LEU A 678 7.39 -38.12 -0.66
C LEU A 678 8.11 -37.11 0.24
N LEU A 679 9.42 -37.27 0.49
CA LEU A 679 10.18 -36.35 1.32
C LEU A 679 10.36 -35.01 0.62
N VAL A 680 10.77 -35.04 -0.65
CA VAL A 680 10.94 -33.84 -1.46
C VAL A 680 9.60 -33.18 -1.74
N GLN A 681 8.55 -33.96 -2.01
CA GLN A 681 7.18 -33.44 -2.16
C GLN A 681 6.75 -32.67 -0.91
N ALA A 682 6.91 -33.25 0.28
CA ALA A 682 6.57 -32.61 1.54
C ALA A 682 7.37 -31.32 1.78
N LYS A 683 8.66 -31.29 1.42
CA LYS A 683 9.49 -30.09 1.48
C LYS A 683 8.98 -28.99 0.57
N CYS A 684 8.67 -29.29 -0.68
CA CYS A 684 8.10 -28.31 -1.61
C CYS A 684 6.78 -27.73 -1.08
N ILE A 685 5.88 -28.57 -0.57
CA ILE A 685 4.60 -28.13 0.00
C ILE A 685 4.81 -27.27 1.25
N THR A 686 5.76 -27.63 2.12
CA THR A 686 6.12 -26.82 3.29
C THR A 686 6.60 -25.43 2.88
N SER A 687 7.52 -25.36 1.90
CA SER A 687 8.04 -24.10 1.37
C SER A 687 6.96 -23.27 0.65
N LEU A 688 5.94 -23.90 0.03
CA LEU A 688 4.76 -23.19 -0.47
C LEU A 688 3.96 -22.55 0.67
N GLY A 689 3.79 -23.27 1.78
CA GLY A 689 3.18 -22.73 3.00
C GLY A 689 3.97 -21.54 3.57
N ASP A 690 5.30 -21.58 3.52
CA ASP A 690 6.16 -20.48 3.95
C ASP A 690 6.02 -19.24 3.07
N VAL A 691 5.92 -19.42 1.75
CA VAL A 691 5.66 -18.33 0.79
C VAL A 691 4.27 -17.73 1.04
N ALA A 692 3.25 -18.56 1.24
CA ALA A 692 1.89 -18.10 1.57
C ALA A 692 1.85 -17.33 2.89
N LEU A 693 2.56 -17.81 3.92
CA LEU A 693 2.66 -17.15 5.22
C LEU A 693 3.29 -15.76 5.12
N GLN A 694 4.34 -15.59 4.32
CA GLN A 694 4.94 -14.27 4.06
C GLN A 694 3.99 -13.32 3.34
N ARG A 695 3.17 -13.85 2.42
CA ARG A 695 2.12 -13.09 1.72
C ARG A 695 0.89 -12.81 2.59
N SER A 696 0.95 -13.14 3.88
CA SER A 696 -0.16 -13.04 4.84
C SER A 696 -1.40 -13.85 4.44
N ASP A 697 -1.26 -14.81 3.53
CA ASP A 697 -2.30 -15.78 3.22
C ASP A 697 -2.24 -16.92 4.24
N HIS A 698 -2.79 -16.62 5.42
CA HIS A 698 -2.80 -17.53 6.55
C HIS A 698 -3.61 -18.80 6.28
N ASP A 699 -4.63 -18.74 5.42
CA ASP A 699 -5.47 -19.89 5.11
C ASP A 699 -4.78 -20.85 4.14
N ASP A 700 -4.12 -20.35 3.08
CA ASP A 700 -3.31 -21.21 2.21
C ASP A 700 -2.11 -21.78 2.98
N ALA A 701 -1.41 -20.96 3.77
CA ALA A 701 -0.29 -21.44 4.59
C ALA A 701 -0.71 -22.62 5.48
N ARG A 702 -1.84 -22.52 6.17
CA ARG A 702 -2.40 -23.62 6.98
C ARG A 702 -2.66 -24.86 6.15
N ARG A 703 -3.36 -24.70 5.01
CA ARG A 703 -3.71 -25.80 4.11
C ARG A 703 -2.46 -26.57 3.66
N ARG A 704 -1.41 -25.86 3.24
CA ARG A 704 -0.15 -26.47 2.81
C ARG A 704 0.56 -27.21 3.95
N TYR A 705 0.63 -26.64 5.14
CA TYR A 705 1.24 -27.34 6.28
C TYR A 705 0.46 -28.59 6.71
N ASP A 706 -0.88 -28.52 6.69
CA ASP A 706 -1.76 -29.67 6.98
C ASP A 706 -1.63 -30.77 5.90
N GLU A 707 -1.33 -30.41 4.65
CA GLU A 707 -1.04 -31.33 3.54
C GLU A 707 0.36 -31.98 3.65
N ALA A 708 1.39 -31.23 4.03
CA ALA A 708 2.76 -31.74 4.14
C ALA A 708 2.98 -32.67 5.36
N LEU A 709 2.31 -32.40 6.48
CA LEU A 709 2.46 -33.17 7.72
C LEU A 709 2.22 -34.70 7.58
N PRO A 710 1.13 -35.18 6.94
CA PRO A 710 0.93 -36.63 6.74
C PRO A 710 2.00 -37.26 5.86
N LEU A 711 2.55 -36.53 4.88
CA LEU A 711 3.65 -37.02 4.04
C LEU A 711 4.94 -37.23 4.87
N TYR A 712 5.29 -36.27 5.73
CA TYR A 712 6.42 -36.45 6.64
C TYR A 712 6.20 -37.58 7.66
N ARG A 713 4.96 -37.80 8.11
CA ARG A 713 4.60 -38.97 8.95
C ARG A 713 4.80 -40.29 8.21
N GLN A 714 4.37 -40.37 6.96
CA GLN A 714 4.51 -41.58 6.14
C GLN A 714 5.97 -41.95 5.86
N VAL A 715 6.82 -40.95 5.60
CA VAL A 715 8.27 -41.16 5.38
C VAL A 715 9.04 -41.36 6.68
N GLY A 716 8.42 -41.08 7.84
CA GLY A 716 9.10 -41.11 9.14
C GLY A 716 10.08 -39.95 9.35
N SER A 717 9.93 -38.85 8.61
CA SER A 717 10.75 -37.64 8.77
C SER A 717 10.29 -36.89 10.02
N LEU A 718 10.94 -37.16 11.14
CA LEU A 718 10.62 -36.53 12.42
C LEU A 718 10.91 -35.02 12.43
N VAL A 719 12.01 -34.59 11.77
CA VAL A 719 12.34 -33.15 11.60
C VAL A 719 11.23 -32.45 10.82
N GLY A 720 10.82 -32.99 9.66
CA GLY A 720 9.78 -32.37 8.84
C GLY A 720 8.41 -32.32 9.55
N GLN A 721 8.08 -33.35 10.34
CA GLN A 721 6.89 -33.33 11.20
C GLN A 721 6.95 -32.19 12.23
N ALA A 722 8.08 -32.09 12.95
CA ALA A 722 8.28 -31.07 13.97
C ALA A 722 8.23 -29.65 13.38
N ASP A 723 8.86 -29.42 12.22
CA ASP A 723 8.84 -28.15 11.51
C ASP A 723 7.40 -27.76 11.10
N CYS A 724 6.65 -28.67 10.48
CA CYS A 724 5.26 -28.42 10.10
C CYS A 724 4.38 -28.08 11.31
N ILE A 725 4.51 -28.84 12.40
CA ILE A 725 3.73 -28.63 13.62
C ILE A 725 4.09 -27.27 14.25
N THR A 726 5.38 -26.92 14.29
CA THR A 726 5.85 -25.62 14.80
C THR A 726 5.28 -24.46 13.99
N ARG A 727 5.31 -24.57 12.66
CA ARG A 727 4.72 -23.56 11.75
C ARG A 727 3.21 -23.39 11.92
N LEU A 728 2.49 -24.49 12.16
CA LEU A 728 1.07 -24.44 12.54
C LEU A 728 0.87 -23.76 13.90
N GLY A 729 1.77 -23.98 14.85
CA GLY A 729 1.79 -23.27 16.14
C GLY A 729 2.02 -21.77 15.99
N ASP A 730 2.99 -21.37 15.15
CA ASP A 730 3.27 -19.96 14.84
C ASP A 730 2.06 -19.28 14.16
N LEU A 731 1.35 -20.01 13.31
CA LEU A 731 0.13 -19.53 12.67
C LEU A 731 -1.01 -19.33 13.68
N ALA A 732 -1.17 -20.27 14.61
CA ALA A 732 -2.13 -20.15 15.70
C ALA A 732 -1.81 -18.94 16.60
N LEU A 733 -0.52 -18.70 16.89
CA LEU A 733 -0.08 -17.49 17.60
C LEU A 733 -0.46 -16.21 16.86
N ARG A 734 -0.25 -16.14 15.54
CA ARG A 734 -0.63 -14.96 14.74
C ARG A 734 -2.14 -14.69 14.73
N ARG A 735 -2.96 -15.71 14.96
CA ARG A 735 -4.42 -15.61 15.12
C ARG A 735 -4.87 -15.41 16.58
N SER A 736 -3.93 -15.23 17.50
CA SER A 736 -4.17 -15.15 18.94
C SER A 736 -4.83 -16.40 19.56
N ASP A 737 -4.71 -17.56 18.90
CA ASP A 737 -5.14 -18.85 19.43
C ASP A 737 -4.00 -19.48 20.23
N HIS A 738 -3.80 -18.97 21.45
CA HIS A 738 -2.72 -19.38 22.34
C HIS A 738 -2.82 -20.84 22.78
N ASP A 739 -4.02 -21.42 22.82
CA ASP A 739 -4.23 -22.81 23.26
C ASP A 739 -3.88 -23.80 22.14
N ASP A 740 -4.26 -23.52 20.88
CA ASP A 740 -3.79 -24.33 19.76
C ASP A 740 -2.27 -24.20 19.59
N ALA A 741 -1.71 -22.98 19.66
CA ALA A 741 -0.27 -22.77 19.58
C ALA A 741 0.51 -23.58 20.61
N ARG A 742 0.10 -23.52 21.88
CA ARG A 742 0.72 -24.30 22.96
C ARG A 742 0.69 -25.80 22.66
N ARG A 743 -0.46 -26.32 22.25
CA ARG A 743 -0.64 -27.74 21.91
C ARG A 743 0.31 -28.18 20.80
N ARG A 744 0.48 -27.35 19.76
CA ARG A 744 1.40 -27.63 18.66
C ARG A 744 2.85 -27.64 19.12
N TYR A 745 3.30 -26.65 19.91
CA TYR A 745 4.68 -26.66 20.41
C TYR A 745 4.96 -27.83 21.37
N ASP A 746 3.99 -28.20 22.22
CA ASP A 746 4.10 -29.38 23.09
C ASP A 746 4.14 -30.70 22.28
N GLU A 747 3.50 -30.75 21.08
CA GLU A 747 3.60 -31.88 20.13
C GLU A 747 4.94 -31.91 19.38
N ALA A 748 5.49 -30.76 18.98
CA ALA A 748 6.74 -30.67 18.21
C ALA A 748 8.00 -30.90 19.06
N LEU A 749 8.04 -30.41 20.30
CA LEU A 749 9.20 -30.52 21.19
C LEU A 749 9.75 -31.95 21.39
N PRO A 750 8.93 -32.99 21.67
CA PRO A 750 9.44 -34.36 21.80
C PRO A 750 10.02 -34.89 20.48
N LEU A 751 9.51 -34.46 19.33
CA LEU A 751 10.05 -34.85 18.02
C LEU A 751 11.45 -34.26 17.81
N TYR A 752 11.65 -32.97 18.09
CA TYR A 752 12.98 -32.34 18.01
C TYR A 752 13.97 -32.96 19.01
N ARG A 753 13.51 -33.32 20.22
CA ARG A 753 14.33 -34.08 21.21
C ARG A 753 14.76 -35.43 20.66
N GLN A 754 13.87 -36.16 20.00
CA GLN A 754 14.16 -37.50 19.46
C GLN A 754 15.22 -37.46 18.35
N VAL A 755 15.22 -36.42 17.51
CA VAL A 755 16.21 -36.27 16.43
C VAL A 755 17.49 -35.54 16.86
N GLY A 756 17.55 -35.05 18.10
CA GLY A 756 18.69 -34.28 18.59
C GLY A 756 18.82 -32.89 17.95
N ASP A 757 17.74 -32.35 17.38
CA ASP A 757 17.74 -30.99 16.82
C ASP A 757 17.64 -29.99 17.98
N LEU A 758 18.79 -29.49 18.41
CA LEU A 758 18.90 -28.57 19.53
C LEU A 758 18.29 -27.20 19.22
N LEU A 759 18.32 -26.76 17.96
CA LEU A 759 17.77 -25.46 17.56
C LEU A 759 16.23 -25.50 17.56
N GLY A 760 15.64 -26.55 16.98
CA GLY A 760 14.19 -26.77 17.00
C GLY A 760 13.65 -26.92 18.43
N GLN A 761 14.38 -27.64 19.30
CA GLN A 761 14.09 -27.71 20.74
C GLN A 761 14.09 -26.33 21.39
N ALA A 762 15.17 -25.57 21.22
CA ALA A 762 15.32 -24.25 21.80
C ALA A 762 14.20 -23.29 21.35
N ASN A 763 13.86 -23.31 20.06
CA ASN A 763 12.78 -22.51 19.48
C ASN A 763 11.43 -22.87 20.07
N CYS A 764 11.08 -24.16 20.17
CA CYS A 764 9.82 -24.60 20.78
C CYS A 764 9.72 -24.18 22.25
N ILE A 765 10.79 -24.40 23.02
CA ILE A 765 10.84 -24.05 24.44
C ILE A 765 10.72 -22.53 24.62
N ARG A 766 11.41 -21.74 23.80
CA ARG A 766 11.31 -20.27 23.82
C ARG A 766 9.90 -19.81 23.48
N SER A 767 9.26 -20.35 22.44
CA SER A 767 7.88 -20.02 22.08
C SER A 767 6.87 -20.39 23.18
N LEU A 768 7.09 -21.50 23.88
CA LEU A 768 6.31 -21.85 25.08
C LEU A 768 6.56 -20.87 26.24
N GLY A 769 7.80 -20.37 26.38
CA GLY A 769 8.14 -19.30 27.30
C GLY A 769 7.46 -17.97 26.97
N ASP A 770 7.42 -17.58 25.69
CA ASP A 770 6.71 -16.38 25.21
C ASP A 770 5.20 -16.48 25.48
N LEU A 771 4.61 -17.66 25.25
CA LEU A 771 3.20 -17.95 25.58
C LEU A 771 2.93 -17.85 27.09
N ALA A 772 3.83 -18.36 27.93
CA ALA A 772 3.72 -18.23 29.38
C ALA A 772 3.83 -16.76 29.82
N LEU A 773 4.73 -15.99 29.19
CA LEU A 773 4.91 -14.56 29.45
C LEU A 773 3.65 -13.76 29.08
N GLN A 774 3.03 -14.05 27.93
CA GLN A 774 1.75 -13.44 27.52
C GLN A 774 0.61 -13.73 28.50
N ARG A 775 0.64 -14.89 29.18
CA ARG A 775 -0.30 -15.26 30.24
C ARG A 775 0.10 -14.74 31.63
N SER A 776 1.17 -13.94 31.72
CA SER A 776 1.76 -13.45 32.97
C SER A 776 2.24 -14.56 33.93
N ASP A 777 2.49 -15.78 33.43
CA ASP A 777 3.13 -16.86 34.18
C ASP A 777 4.66 -16.72 34.08
N HIS A 778 5.19 -15.76 34.86
CA HIS A 778 6.60 -15.42 34.85
C HIS A 778 7.52 -16.56 35.33
N ASP A 779 7.02 -17.44 36.20
CA ASP A 779 7.80 -18.58 36.69
C ASP A 779 7.95 -19.66 35.62
N ASP A 780 6.87 -20.02 34.91
CA ASP A 780 6.99 -20.95 33.78
C ASP A 780 7.83 -20.34 32.66
N ALA A 781 7.58 -19.07 32.29
CA ALA A 781 8.35 -18.38 31.26
C ALA A 781 9.86 -18.39 31.56
N ARG A 782 10.24 -18.05 32.79
CA ARG A 782 11.64 -18.09 33.23
C ARG A 782 12.23 -19.49 33.11
N ARG A 783 11.55 -20.53 33.61
CA ARG A 783 12.03 -21.92 33.50
C ARG A 783 12.28 -22.32 32.05
N ARG A 784 11.37 -21.94 31.14
CA ARG A 784 11.51 -22.22 29.71
C ARG A 784 12.70 -21.49 29.10
N TYR A 785 12.89 -20.20 29.38
CA TYR A 785 14.05 -19.48 28.85
C TYR A 785 15.38 -19.99 29.42
N ASP A 786 15.43 -20.35 30.71
CA ASP A 786 16.61 -20.97 31.33
C ASP A 786 16.90 -22.37 30.75
N GLU A 787 15.88 -23.10 30.25
CA GLU A 787 16.03 -24.36 29.51
C GLU A 787 16.50 -24.16 28.07
N ALA A 788 15.99 -23.13 27.37
CA ALA A 788 16.33 -22.86 25.96
C ALA A 788 17.73 -22.25 25.77
N LEU A 789 18.19 -21.41 26.70
CA LEU A 789 19.44 -20.65 26.57
C LEU A 789 20.69 -21.55 26.39
N PRO A 790 20.90 -22.62 27.18
CA PRO A 790 22.01 -23.54 26.96
C PRO A 790 21.97 -24.24 25.59
N LEU A 791 20.78 -24.50 25.05
CA LEU A 791 20.61 -25.13 23.75
C LEU A 791 21.03 -24.17 22.62
N TYR A 792 20.58 -22.91 22.67
CA TYR A 792 21.04 -21.88 21.73
C TYR A 792 22.55 -21.64 21.81
N HIS A 793 23.12 -21.72 23.02
CA HIS A 793 24.57 -21.63 23.21
C HIS A 793 25.31 -22.80 22.54
N GLN A 794 24.82 -24.02 22.67
CA GLN A 794 25.41 -25.21 22.04
C GLN A 794 25.42 -25.15 20.51
N VAL A 795 24.38 -24.58 19.90
CA VAL A 795 24.29 -24.44 18.43
C VAL A 795 24.93 -23.16 17.89
N GLY A 796 25.39 -22.27 18.77
CA GLY A 796 25.98 -20.99 18.38
C GLY A 796 24.98 -19.98 17.80
N ASP A 797 23.68 -20.15 18.06
CA ASP A 797 22.65 -19.20 17.63
C ASP A 797 22.65 -17.98 18.56
N LEU A 798 23.33 -16.93 18.12
CA LEU A 798 23.51 -15.70 18.88
C LEU A 798 22.19 -14.92 19.01
N LEU A 799 21.31 -14.99 18.01
CA LEU A 799 20.03 -14.27 18.03
C LEU A 799 19.07 -14.94 19.02
N GLY A 800 18.98 -16.27 19.00
CA GLY A 800 18.24 -17.06 20.00
C GLY A 800 18.73 -16.81 21.42
N GLN A 801 20.06 -16.81 21.63
CA GLN A 801 20.68 -16.43 22.92
C GLN A 801 20.25 -15.02 23.35
N ALA A 802 20.42 -14.02 22.48
CA ALA A 802 20.08 -12.63 22.78
C ALA A 802 18.60 -12.46 23.15
N ASN A 803 17.70 -13.10 22.41
CA ASN A 803 16.25 -13.08 22.66
C ASN A 803 15.90 -13.69 24.02
N CYS A 804 16.46 -14.86 24.37
CA CYS A 804 16.24 -15.49 25.67
C CYS A 804 16.76 -14.61 26.82
N ILE A 805 17.97 -14.07 26.69
CA ILE A 805 18.58 -13.21 27.71
C ILE A 805 17.77 -11.93 27.88
N MET A 806 17.33 -11.30 26.78
CA MET A 806 16.48 -10.12 26.81
C MET A 806 15.13 -10.41 27.50
N SER A 807 14.49 -11.54 27.21
CA SER A 807 13.23 -11.94 27.86
C SER A 807 13.43 -12.23 29.35
N LEU A 808 14.53 -12.85 29.75
CA LEU A 808 14.90 -13.02 31.17
C LEU A 808 15.12 -11.66 31.86
N GLY A 809 15.75 -10.71 31.16
CA GLY A 809 15.88 -9.33 31.62
C GLY A 809 14.53 -8.64 31.80
N ASN A 810 13.58 -8.84 30.88
CA ASN A 810 12.22 -8.31 30.98
C ASN A 810 11.47 -8.89 32.19
N ILE A 811 11.61 -10.19 32.45
CA ILE A 811 11.04 -10.83 33.65
C ILE A 811 11.66 -10.26 34.93
N ALA A 812 12.99 -10.09 34.96
CA ALA A 812 13.69 -9.49 36.11
C ALA A 812 13.23 -8.05 36.35
N LEU A 813 13.07 -7.26 35.29
CA LEU A 813 12.56 -5.88 35.36
C LEU A 813 11.13 -5.84 35.93
N GLN A 814 10.24 -6.73 35.48
CA GLN A 814 8.87 -6.84 36.00
C GLN A 814 8.81 -7.26 37.48
N ARG A 815 9.81 -8.01 37.96
CA ARG A 815 9.98 -8.37 39.38
C ARG A 815 10.72 -7.31 40.19
N SER A 816 11.04 -6.17 39.58
CA SER A 816 11.84 -5.10 40.19
C SER A 816 13.27 -5.53 40.59
N ASP A 817 13.80 -6.61 40.03
CA ASP A 817 15.22 -6.99 40.16
C ASP A 817 16.04 -6.24 39.10
N HIS A 818 16.29 -4.96 39.38
CA HIS A 818 16.96 -4.05 38.46
C HIS A 818 18.43 -4.41 38.21
N ASP A 819 19.09 -5.08 39.15
CA ASP A 819 20.49 -5.52 39.00
C ASP A 819 20.59 -6.73 38.06
N ASP A 820 19.73 -7.75 38.19
CA ASP A 820 19.67 -8.85 37.22
C ASP A 820 19.23 -8.34 35.85
N ALA A 821 18.17 -7.51 35.78
CA ALA A 821 17.69 -6.95 34.51
C ALA A 821 18.80 -6.23 33.74
N ARG A 822 19.55 -5.33 34.41
CA ARG A 822 20.69 -4.63 33.80
C ARG A 822 21.73 -5.62 33.27
N ARG A 823 22.15 -6.58 34.10
CA ARG A 823 23.16 -7.58 33.73
C ARG A 823 22.74 -8.35 32.47
N ARG A 824 21.47 -8.78 32.39
CA ARG A 824 20.95 -9.49 31.22
C ARG A 824 20.94 -8.61 29.97
N TYR A 825 20.47 -7.36 30.05
CA TYR A 825 20.49 -6.49 28.87
C TYR A 825 21.90 -6.14 28.40
N ASP A 826 22.85 -5.92 29.32
CA ASP A 826 24.27 -5.71 28.99
C ASP A 826 24.90 -6.96 28.34
N GLU A 827 24.42 -8.17 28.66
CA GLU A 827 24.83 -9.44 28.03
C GLU A 827 24.19 -9.65 26.65
N ALA A 828 22.93 -9.28 26.44
CA ALA A 828 22.22 -9.45 25.17
C ALA A 828 22.66 -8.44 24.09
N LEU A 829 22.97 -7.19 24.46
CA LEU A 829 23.34 -6.13 23.52
C LEU A 829 24.52 -6.47 22.58
N PRO A 830 25.68 -6.99 23.05
CA PRO A 830 26.77 -7.36 22.16
C PRO A 830 26.40 -8.48 21.18
N LEU A 831 25.51 -9.39 21.57
CA LEU A 831 25.01 -10.45 20.68
C LEU A 831 24.17 -9.87 19.54
N TYR A 832 23.22 -8.97 19.84
CA TYR A 832 22.45 -8.28 18.80
C TYR A 832 23.31 -7.44 17.86
N ARG A 833 24.39 -6.81 18.38
CA ARG A 833 25.38 -6.10 17.55
C ARG A 833 26.12 -7.05 16.61
N GLN A 834 26.51 -8.23 17.08
CA GLN A 834 27.24 -9.21 16.29
C GLN A 834 26.41 -9.77 15.13
N VAL A 835 25.10 -9.96 15.32
CA VAL A 835 24.20 -10.42 14.26
C VAL A 835 23.64 -9.29 13.39
N GLY A 836 23.90 -8.02 13.74
CA GLY A 836 23.40 -6.86 12.99
C GLY A 836 21.91 -6.59 13.16
N ASP A 837 21.26 -7.13 14.19
CA ASP A 837 19.84 -6.89 14.47
C ASP A 837 19.67 -5.50 15.12
N LEU A 838 19.36 -4.52 14.29
CA LEU A 838 19.19 -3.12 14.71
C LEU A 838 17.99 -2.94 15.65
N LEU A 839 16.92 -3.72 15.49
CA LEU A 839 15.74 -3.62 16.34
C LEU A 839 16.01 -4.22 17.72
N GLY A 840 16.65 -5.39 17.78
CA GLY A 840 17.10 -6.00 19.03
C GLY A 840 18.09 -5.13 19.80
N GLN A 841 19.04 -4.50 19.10
CA GLN A 841 19.94 -3.50 19.69
C GLN A 841 19.18 -2.33 20.32
N ALA A 842 18.27 -1.71 19.56
CA ALA A 842 17.48 -0.58 20.03
C ALA A 842 16.63 -0.95 21.26
N ASN A 843 16.00 -2.13 21.24
CA ASN A 843 15.21 -2.65 22.35
C ASN A 843 16.06 -2.85 23.61
N CYS A 844 17.23 -3.48 23.50
CA CYS A 844 18.13 -3.65 24.66
C CYS A 844 18.58 -2.32 25.25
N ILE A 845 18.99 -1.37 24.40
CA ILE A 845 19.46 -0.06 24.85
C ILE A 845 18.32 0.72 25.53
N MET A 846 17.12 0.71 24.95
CA MET A 846 15.94 1.34 25.55
C MET A 846 15.62 0.73 26.91
N ARG A 847 15.65 -0.61 27.05
CA ARG A 847 15.43 -1.30 28.32
C ARG A 847 16.51 -1.01 29.38
N LEU A 848 17.76 -0.82 28.97
CA LEU A 848 18.81 -0.29 29.86
C LEU A 848 18.49 1.13 30.35
N GLY A 849 17.91 1.96 29.47
CA GLY A 849 17.37 3.27 29.84
C GLY A 849 16.24 3.19 30.86
N ASP A 850 15.30 2.25 30.68
CA ASP A 850 14.21 1.98 31.64
C ASP A 850 14.76 1.55 33.01
N VAL A 851 15.75 0.67 33.04
CA VAL A 851 16.41 0.25 34.29
C VAL A 851 17.11 1.43 34.98
N ALA A 852 17.82 2.27 34.22
CA ALA A 852 18.47 3.46 34.75
C ALA A 852 17.46 4.45 35.35
N LEU A 853 16.30 4.65 34.72
CA LEU A 853 15.19 5.43 35.27
C LEU A 853 14.73 4.89 36.63
N GLN A 854 14.49 3.58 36.73
CA GLN A 854 14.02 2.96 37.99
C GLN A 854 15.05 3.06 39.12
N ARG A 855 16.35 3.10 38.78
CA ARG A 855 17.45 3.33 39.73
C ARG A 855 17.73 4.80 40.03
N SER A 856 16.95 5.72 39.45
CA SER A 856 17.18 7.17 39.52
C SER A 856 18.53 7.65 38.92
N ASP A 857 19.15 6.85 38.04
CA ASP A 857 20.31 7.28 37.24
C ASP A 857 19.83 7.94 35.94
N HIS A 858 19.34 9.16 36.10
CA HIS A 858 18.69 9.91 35.03
C HIS A 858 19.65 10.33 33.89
N ASP A 859 20.96 10.43 34.16
CA ASP A 859 21.96 10.76 33.14
C ASP A 859 22.30 9.56 32.26
N ASP A 860 22.44 8.37 32.85
CA ASP A 860 22.58 7.14 32.08
C ASP A 860 21.31 6.86 31.27
N ALA A 861 20.12 7.04 31.86
CA ALA A 861 18.84 6.84 31.17
C ALA A 861 18.74 7.65 29.86
N ARG A 862 18.99 8.97 29.91
CA ARG A 862 18.95 9.84 28.72
C ARG A 862 19.92 9.40 27.64
N ARG A 863 21.17 9.11 28.03
CA ARG A 863 22.20 8.66 27.09
C ARG A 863 21.80 7.37 26.38
N ARG A 864 21.16 6.43 27.09
CA ARG A 864 20.64 5.20 26.48
C ARG A 864 19.49 5.49 25.51
N PHE A 865 18.50 6.30 25.89
CA PHE A 865 17.41 6.66 24.97
C PHE A 865 17.89 7.39 23.71
N ASP A 866 18.88 8.29 23.83
CA ASP A 866 19.49 8.98 22.70
C ASP A 866 20.28 8.01 21.78
N GLU A 867 20.88 6.96 22.33
CA GLU A 867 21.56 5.90 21.58
C GLU A 867 20.56 4.99 20.82
N ALA A 868 19.41 4.67 21.42
CA ALA A 868 18.38 3.81 20.80
C ALA A 868 17.54 4.52 19.72
N LEU A 869 17.29 5.82 19.86
CA LEU A 869 16.44 6.62 18.98
C LEU A 869 16.81 6.55 17.47
N PRO A 870 18.08 6.74 17.05
CA PRO A 870 18.44 6.64 15.64
C PRO A 870 18.27 5.23 15.06
N LEU A 871 18.47 4.19 15.88
CA LEU A 871 18.29 2.80 15.47
C LEU A 871 16.81 2.51 15.18
N TYR A 872 15.89 2.94 16.05
CA TYR A 872 14.45 2.81 15.81
C TYR A 872 13.98 3.58 14.57
N ARG A 873 14.54 4.77 14.30
CA ARG A 873 14.23 5.52 13.08
C ARG A 873 14.70 4.81 11.83
N GLN A 874 15.88 4.18 11.87
CA GLN A 874 16.45 3.45 10.73
C GLN A 874 15.59 2.23 10.34
N VAL A 875 15.00 1.54 11.31
CA VAL A 875 14.12 0.38 11.06
C VAL A 875 12.64 0.76 10.93
N GLY A 876 12.28 2.04 11.07
CA GLY A 876 10.89 2.51 10.96
C GLY A 876 9.98 2.15 12.14
N ALA A 877 10.53 1.79 13.30
CA ALA A 877 9.78 1.35 14.47
C ALA A 877 9.27 2.54 15.29
N LEU A 878 8.09 3.06 14.91
CA LEU A 878 7.48 4.26 15.48
C LEU A 878 7.23 4.16 17.00
N LEU A 879 6.75 3.01 17.50
CA LEU A 879 6.53 2.80 18.93
C LEU A 879 7.83 2.94 19.74
N GLY A 880 8.94 2.39 19.22
CA GLY A 880 10.26 2.49 19.86
C GLY A 880 10.80 3.92 19.89
N VAL A 881 10.57 4.69 18.82
CA VAL A 881 10.87 6.14 18.77
C VAL A 881 10.13 6.88 19.88
N GLY A 882 8.83 6.61 20.03
CA GLY A 882 8.00 7.19 21.08
C GLY A 882 8.48 6.83 22.48
N ASN A 883 8.78 5.55 22.72
CA ASN A 883 9.29 5.05 24.01
C ASN A 883 10.60 5.72 24.43
N CYS A 884 11.54 5.92 23.50
CA CYS A 884 12.79 6.63 23.82
C CYS A 884 12.53 8.09 24.22
N GLN A 885 11.64 8.78 23.49
CA GLN A 885 11.31 10.17 23.76
C GLN A 885 10.54 10.34 25.07
N PHE A 886 9.65 9.39 25.37
CA PHE A 886 8.90 9.34 26.62
C PHE A 886 9.82 9.08 27.82
N GLY A 887 10.71 8.08 27.70
CA GLY A 887 11.72 7.77 28.71
C GLY A 887 12.66 8.95 28.99
N SER A 888 13.16 9.63 27.94
CA SER A 888 13.94 10.86 28.10
C SER A 888 13.14 11.97 28.79
N GLY A 889 11.85 12.13 28.44
CA GLY A 889 10.94 13.06 29.11
C GLY A 889 10.83 12.79 30.61
N ARG A 890 10.64 11.51 31.00
CA ARG A 890 10.60 11.07 32.40
C ARG A 890 11.92 11.33 33.13
N ALA A 891 13.06 11.12 32.48
CA ALA A 891 14.38 11.41 33.06
C ALA A 891 14.56 12.91 33.35
N TYR A 892 14.17 13.78 32.40
CA TYR A 892 14.21 15.24 32.59
C TYR A 892 13.26 15.70 33.69
N LEU A 893 12.05 15.11 33.76
CA LEU A 893 11.08 15.40 34.81
C LEU A 893 11.65 15.08 36.20
N ALA A 894 12.26 13.91 36.38
CA ALA A 894 12.86 13.52 37.64
C ALA A 894 14.01 14.46 38.08
N GLN A 895 14.77 15.02 37.13
CA GLN A 895 15.77 16.07 37.37
C GLN A 895 15.17 17.49 37.53
N ARG A 896 13.84 17.64 37.52
CA ARG A 896 13.10 18.92 37.56
C ARG A 896 13.42 19.86 36.37
N MET A 897 13.88 19.32 35.26
CA MET A 897 14.11 20.06 34.02
C MET A 897 12.83 20.08 33.17
N VAL A 898 11.95 21.06 33.46
CA VAL A 898 10.58 21.09 32.91
C VAL A 898 10.54 21.24 31.39
N ALA A 899 11.26 22.22 30.81
CA ALA A 899 11.22 22.48 29.38
C ALA A 899 11.64 21.27 28.49
N PRO A 900 12.76 20.59 28.76
CA PRO A 900 13.11 19.39 27.98
C PRO A 900 12.23 18.17 28.30
N ALA A 901 11.65 18.07 29.50
CA ALA A 901 10.66 17.02 29.81
C ALA A 901 9.42 17.15 28.93
N ILE A 902 8.87 18.37 28.84
CA ILE A 902 7.74 18.71 27.97
C ILE A 902 8.07 18.42 26.50
N ALA A 903 9.27 18.80 26.04
CA ALA A 903 9.69 18.49 24.67
C ALA A 903 9.74 16.99 24.38
N GLY A 904 10.22 16.18 25.34
CA GLY A 904 10.24 14.73 25.27
C GLY A 904 8.84 14.11 25.19
N PHE A 905 7.93 14.51 26.09
CA PHE A 905 6.55 14.01 26.09
C PHE A 905 5.78 14.38 24.82
N ARG A 906 6.00 15.59 24.28
CA ARG A 906 5.41 16.00 23.01
C ARG A 906 5.84 15.13 21.84
N LEU A 907 7.14 14.89 21.70
CA LEU A 907 7.65 14.05 20.62
C LEU A 907 7.19 12.59 20.78
N ALA A 908 7.14 12.11 22.02
CA ALA A 908 6.61 10.79 22.34
C ALA A 908 5.14 10.64 21.92
N LEU A 909 4.30 11.62 22.25
CA LEU A 909 2.89 11.65 21.83
C LEU A 909 2.74 11.65 20.32
N GLU A 910 3.54 12.43 19.58
CA GLU A 910 3.50 12.39 18.10
C GLU A 910 3.73 10.98 17.55
N SER A 911 4.58 10.20 18.20
CA SER A 911 4.92 8.82 17.81
C SER A 911 3.87 7.81 18.26
N TYR A 912 3.38 7.91 19.51
CA TYR A 912 2.37 7.02 20.09
C TYR A 912 1.01 7.18 19.46
N GLU A 913 0.65 8.42 19.15
CA GLU A 913 -0.52 8.70 18.34
C GLU A 913 -0.35 7.96 17.02
N ARG A 914 0.69 8.27 16.23
CA ARG A 914 0.90 7.67 14.90
C ARG A 914 0.85 6.14 14.89
N PHE A 915 1.30 5.51 15.97
CA PHE A 915 1.24 4.06 16.15
C PHE A 915 -0.14 3.55 16.61
N GLY A 916 -0.89 4.36 17.37
CA GLY A 916 -2.22 4.03 17.87
C GLY A 916 -2.22 3.21 19.17
N ASP A 917 -1.33 3.51 20.12
CA ASP A 917 -1.28 2.85 21.44
C ASP A 917 -2.01 3.70 22.51
N PRO A 918 -3.24 3.32 22.92
CA PRO A 918 -4.02 4.11 23.87
C PRO A 918 -3.39 4.16 25.27
N TYR A 919 -2.66 3.12 25.68
CA TYR A 919 -2.01 3.13 26.98
C TYR A 919 -0.86 4.15 27.00
N ALA A 920 0.02 4.09 26.00
CA ALA A 920 1.20 4.94 25.91
C ALA A 920 0.84 6.43 25.76
N ILE A 921 -0.21 6.74 24.99
CA ILE A 921 -0.78 8.10 24.90
C ILE A 921 -1.23 8.57 26.27
N GLY A 922 -1.99 7.73 26.99
CA GLY A 922 -2.49 8.11 28.31
C GLY A 922 -1.38 8.30 29.34
N ALA A 923 -0.36 7.46 29.32
CA ALA A 923 0.82 7.58 30.19
C ALA A 923 1.60 8.88 29.91
N ALA A 924 1.82 9.23 28.64
CA ALA A 924 2.51 10.47 28.27
C ALA A 924 1.79 11.72 28.78
N HIS A 925 0.46 11.77 28.65
CA HIS A 925 -0.34 12.85 29.23
C HIS A 925 -0.33 12.86 30.76
N PHE A 926 -0.39 11.68 31.40
CA PHE A 926 -0.33 11.57 32.86
C PHE A 926 0.93 12.21 33.43
N PHE A 927 2.10 11.92 32.86
CA PHE A 927 3.36 12.52 33.30
C PHE A 927 3.50 13.99 32.91
N TRP A 928 2.99 14.40 31.75
CA TRP A 928 2.98 15.80 31.36
C TRP A 928 2.16 16.63 32.36
N ALA A 929 1.00 16.14 32.80
CA ALA A 929 0.16 16.81 33.81
C ALA A 929 0.88 17.07 35.15
N GLN A 930 1.96 16.36 35.45
CA GLN A 930 2.74 16.58 36.68
C GLN A 930 3.68 17.79 36.59
N VAL A 931 4.02 18.24 35.37
CA VAL A 931 4.99 19.33 35.13
C VAL A 931 4.35 20.66 34.74
N VAL A 932 3.05 20.65 34.46
CA VAL A 932 2.27 21.85 34.12
C VAL A 932 1.25 22.17 35.22
N ALA A 933 0.66 23.37 35.18
CA ALA A 933 -0.26 23.85 36.22
C ALA A 933 -1.52 24.48 35.60
N GLY A 934 -2.57 24.65 36.42
CA GLY A 934 -3.81 25.28 35.99
C GLY A 934 -4.58 24.45 34.97
N GLU A 935 -5.15 25.11 33.97
CA GLU A 935 -6.00 24.50 32.94
C GLU A 935 -5.24 23.46 32.09
N GLU A 936 -3.95 23.67 31.83
CA GLU A 936 -3.11 22.75 31.05
C GLU A 936 -2.90 21.41 31.79
N ARG A 937 -2.81 21.44 33.13
CA ARG A 937 -2.74 20.22 33.95
C ARG A 937 -4.02 19.42 33.85
N GLU A 938 -5.17 20.08 33.88
CA GLU A 938 -6.46 19.39 33.84
C GLU A 938 -6.75 18.82 32.44
N ALA A 939 -6.37 19.53 31.38
CA ALA A 939 -6.46 19.04 30.00
C ALA A 939 -5.70 17.71 29.82
N HIS A 940 -4.45 17.64 30.27
CA HIS A 940 -3.67 16.41 30.18
C HIS A 940 -4.17 15.30 31.12
N ARG A 941 -4.71 15.61 32.31
CA ARG A 941 -5.37 14.59 33.15
C ARG A 941 -6.61 14.01 32.46
N GLN A 942 -7.38 14.84 31.78
CA GLN A 942 -8.56 14.41 31.02
C GLN A 942 -8.15 13.60 29.78
N ALA A 943 -7.12 14.01 29.04
CA ALA A 943 -6.59 13.25 27.92
C ALA A 943 -6.09 11.86 28.35
N ALA A 944 -5.31 11.80 29.44
CA ALA A 944 -4.85 10.54 30.03
C ALA A 944 -6.01 9.60 30.39
N ARG A 945 -7.06 10.16 31.00
CA ARG A 945 -8.29 9.43 31.34
C ARG A 945 -9.00 8.90 30.09
N CYS A 946 -9.21 9.73 29.07
CA CYS A 946 -9.88 9.32 27.82
C CYS A 946 -9.18 8.16 27.14
N SER A 947 -7.84 8.19 27.09
CA SER A 947 -7.05 7.13 26.47
C SER A 947 -7.09 5.81 27.24
N TRP A 948 -7.27 5.84 28.57
CA TRP A 948 -7.32 4.64 29.41
C TRP A 948 -8.72 4.04 29.61
N LEU A 949 -9.80 4.80 29.38
CA LEU A 949 -11.19 4.35 29.61
C LEU A 949 -11.63 3.14 28.76
N GLY A 950 -11.02 2.95 27.58
CA GLY A 950 -11.32 1.82 26.68
C GLY A 950 -10.47 0.57 26.94
N LEU A 951 -9.53 0.61 27.89
CA LEU A 951 -8.65 -0.50 28.19
C LEU A 951 -9.27 -1.42 29.23
N ASP A 952 -9.00 -2.72 29.09
CA ASP A 952 -9.31 -3.68 30.16
C ASP A 952 -8.63 -3.23 31.47
N ARG A 953 -9.39 -3.24 32.56
CA ARG A 953 -8.94 -2.66 33.84
C ARG A 953 -7.73 -3.40 34.42
N CYS A 954 -7.67 -4.73 34.28
CA CYS A 954 -6.52 -5.49 34.74
C CYS A 954 -5.28 -5.18 33.90
N ALA A 955 -5.44 -5.14 32.57
CA ALA A 955 -4.35 -4.78 31.66
C ALA A 955 -3.80 -3.37 31.93
N LEU A 956 -4.69 -2.38 32.11
CA LEU A 956 -4.32 -1.00 32.43
C LEU A 956 -3.51 -0.91 33.72
N LEU A 957 -3.98 -1.52 34.81
CA LEU A 957 -3.28 -1.49 36.09
C LEU A 957 -1.90 -2.16 36.01
N GLY A 958 -1.80 -3.25 35.25
CA GLY A 958 -0.52 -3.93 35.01
C GLY A 958 0.49 -3.04 34.26
N MET A 959 0.05 -2.38 33.20
CA MET A 959 0.91 -1.47 32.43
C MET A 959 1.28 -0.22 33.25
N ALA A 960 0.32 0.41 33.92
CA ALA A 960 0.53 1.59 34.76
C ALA A 960 1.56 1.35 35.88
N ALA A 961 1.50 0.19 36.51
CA ALA A 961 2.47 -0.20 37.54
C ALA A 961 3.90 -0.26 37.00
N ALA A 962 4.11 -0.69 35.75
CA ALA A 962 5.44 -0.74 35.13
C ALA A 962 6.05 0.65 34.91
N ASP A 963 5.21 1.67 34.71
CA ASP A 963 5.64 3.07 34.63
C ASP A 963 5.73 3.78 35.99
N GLY A 964 5.48 3.07 37.09
CA GLY A 964 5.52 3.62 38.45
C GLY A 964 4.28 4.43 38.82
N ILE A 965 3.17 4.23 38.09
CA ILE A 965 1.88 4.85 38.37
C ILE A 965 1.10 3.90 39.28
N THR A 966 0.75 4.37 40.48
CA THR A 966 0.07 3.54 41.47
C THR A 966 -1.37 3.25 41.07
N ALA A 967 -1.91 2.11 41.50
CA ALA A 967 -3.33 1.80 41.32
C ALA A 967 -4.24 2.90 41.90
N GLY A 968 -3.82 3.54 43.00
CA GLY A 968 -4.53 4.69 43.58
C GLY A 968 -4.54 5.92 42.68
N GLU A 969 -3.45 6.20 41.95
CA GLU A 969 -3.39 7.30 40.98
C GLU A 969 -4.23 7.02 39.73
N VAL A 970 -4.17 5.79 39.21
CA VAL A 970 -5.04 5.36 38.11
C VAL A 970 -6.50 5.46 38.54
N GLU A 971 -6.82 4.93 39.72
CA GLU A 971 -8.19 4.99 40.24
C GLU A 971 -8.62 6.40 40.59
N ALA A 972 -7.76 7.28 41.11
CA ALA A 972 -8.12 8.68 41.33
C ALA A 972 -8.44 9.38 40.00
N LEU A 973 -7.61 9.14 38.97
CA LEU A 973 -7.82 9.68 37.63
C LEU A 973 -9.12 9.15 36.99
N LEU A 974 -9.49 7.89 37.25
CA LEU A 974 -10.72 7.27 36.75
C LEU A 974 -11.96 7.54 37.65
N ARG A 975 -11.81 7.77 38.97
CA ARG A 975 -12.88 8.02 39.96
C ARG A 975 -13.40 9.45 39.94
N ASP A 976 -12.64 10.40 39.43
CA ASP A 976 -13.17 11.73 39.07
C ASP A 976 -14.31 11.64 38.01
N ALA A 977 -14.78 10.43 37.66
CA ALA A 977 -16.04 10.11 36.98
C ALA A 977 -17.31 10.12 37.86
N THR A 978 -17.23 9.85 39.17
CA THR A 978 -18.43 9.61 40.01
C THR A 978 -18.94 10.86 40.76
N GLY A 979 -18.73 12.04 40.19
CA GLY A 979 -19.20 13.33 40.70
C GLY A 979 -20.66 13.68 40.37
N ALA A 980 -21.53 12.70 40.11
CA ALA A 980 -22.98 12.91 39.98
C ALA A 980 -23.75 11.97 40.94
N ALA A 981 -24.10 12.54 42.10
CA ALA A 981 -25.14 12.14 43.07
C ALA A 981 -25.48 10.65 43.24
N GLY A 982 -24.91 10.01 44.28
CA GLY A 982 -25.55 8.86 44.94
C GLY A 982 -26.55 9.33 46.02
N PRO A 983 -27.69 8.66 46.23
CA PRO A 983 -28.65 9.04 47.27
C PRO A 983 -28.13 8.67 48.68
N PRO A 984 -28.57 9.38 49.74
CA PRO A 984 -27.98 9.25 51.07
C PRO A 984 -28.37 7.93 51.74
N ALA A 985 -27.43 7.44 52.55
CA ALA A 985 -27.54 6.22 53.34
C ALA A 985 -28.77 6.22 54.26
N ALA A 986 -29.45 5.07 54.32
CA ALA A 986 -30.41 4.75 55.37
C ALA A 986 -29.83 3.68 56.30
N ALA A 987 -29.67 4.03 57.57
CA ALA A 987 -29.61 3.14 58.74
C ALA A 987 -30.10 3.97 59.95
N PRO A 988 -30.69 3.37 61.00
CA PRO A 988 -30.67 1.95 61.36
C PRO A 988 -31.97 1.18 61.11
#